data_AF-A0A021VZ52-F1
#
_entry.id   AF-A0A021VZ52-F1
#
_cell.length_a   1.000
_cell.length_b   1.000
_cell.length_c   1.000
_cell.angle_alpha   90.00
_cell.angle_beta   90.00
_cell.angle_gamma   90.00
#
_symmetry.space_group_name_H-M   'P 1'
#
loop_
_entity.id
_entity.type
_entity.pdbx_description
1 polymer ?
#
loop_
_entity_poly.entity_id
_entity_poly.type
_entity_poly.pdbx_seq_one_letter_code
_entity_poly.pdbx_strand_id
1 'polypeptide(L)'
;MPAAPTILAFARSTSGFYFGELLAGLTREVARVDGRVVVVQTLDPGDVADAVVHTPGFDLPVAWDEVDGAVAVSLAAGGPHLAALRDHGVPVVLASSRVDGFEAPIALPDNRGGTAAAVAHLVAHGHTRLGFVGNLVQTDILERYAAFRDALVEHGLPRDHDTLFEAPDNAETGGIAAAQLLARSLRRPTALMVATDRNALGLFDGLAANGIDVPGDLAVVGFDNIEAGAFSTPTLSSVSQRFDRVGALAGRLVISAVRGAPDATTAPGTPEPVLIAARQSCGCSDGPLAPPATATQPPRDAAGTRLVSAAMVRSELTELLLTEDRDDAAAARHTSPSAVQVGPTAVHVTPAAVHVGPAGPAPSPPAARRIVEAAVGLVDGTEPPTTAEVRELVGALRLLRQQPDVLHRVANTLIEHVGRAAWRTAGRTATAEDAEPIAAQTVVAALWQVQAEAYLRRSQSQERLLTEQFRLSAALLDSTGPDPRTLHWLAGTHVRAGVLALWTDGPAERRLELVGTYDPDAALPELPRDLDVGHFPPRALTVLADPAAREACFVVPVRTRERDWGLLAVVGAVDTTSARDTYLHWAQLLCAAFDGEALERAVRASEERYAYAAAASNDGLWEWDLETGGIYVSDRCRTLLGLPPDAMLTIETWTSAIHADDLAAVLVALGEARGEADRAVEVEYRARSADGSHRWVLARGMGVAGEHGAVHRLVGSLSDIHPRKVLEEQLRRGALYDPLTGLPNRRLFQDRLSTAVTEAQRDATRFFAVVFMDLDGFKPVNDSLGHLVGDRLLKVIGERLRTAVRNVDTAARLGGDEFALLLTGLPAAHVADVVARIQEAVAAPVRIGEHEVAVTASVGIATSQTSVLDPEEILRDADTAMYHAKDEERGTAAQFDASMHTAARRHHHRAPGGPPAGSGPPNGSGPASSGRPSSSGPAVPGEGRRPAGSARSHATPGASATSGTSDPSR
;
A
#
# COMPACT_ATOMS: atom_id res chain seq x y z
N MET A 1 -36.05 29.64 15.37
CA MET A 1 -36.36 28.62 14.33
C MET A 1 -35.69 27.31 14.77
N PRO A 2 -36.16 26.13 14.33
CA PRO A 2 -35.33 24.92 14.45
C PRO A 2 -33.99 25.13 13.73
N ALA A 3 -32.95 24.41 14.13
CA ALA A 3 -31.67 24.44 13.42
C ALA A 3 -31.84 23.96 11.97
N ALA A 4 -31.02 24.47 11.06
CA ALA A 4 -30.93 23.98 9.70
C ALA A 4 -30.42 22.52 9.73
N PRO A 5 -31.14 21.55 9.11
CA PRO A 5 -30.80 20.15 9.23
C PRO A 5 -29.63 19.77 8.33
N THR A 6 -28.71 18.95 8.84
CA THR A 6 -27.70 18.25 8.04
C THR A 6 -28.20 16.86 7.70
N ILE A 7 -28.26 16.52 6.42
CA ILE A 7 -28.75 15.23 5.92
C ILE A 7 -27.58 14.39 5.38
N LEU A 8 -27.44 13.17 5.90
CA LEU A 8 -26.54 12.16 5.36
C LEU A 8 -27.13 11.53 4.09
N ALA A 9 -26.31 11.32 3.07
CA ALA A 9 -26.68 10.61 1.86
C ALA A 9 -25.65 9.51 1.57
N PHE A 10 -26.03 8.24 1.74
CA PHE A 10 -25.20 7.13 1.26
C PHE A 10 -25.43 6.96 -0.22
N ALA A 11 -24.36 7.01 -1.02
CA ALA A 11 -24.41 6.81 -2.46
C ALA A 11 -23.20 5.99 -2.93
N ARG A 12 -23.38 5.15 -3.96
CA ARG A 12 -22.25 4.42 -4.55
C ARG A 12 -21.37 5.33 -5.43
N SER A 13 -21.98 6.31 -6.09
CA SER A 13 -21.26 7.34 -6.84
C SER A 13 -21.68 8.73 -6.36
N THR A 14 -20.76 9.68 -6.48
CA THR A 14 -20.93 11.10 -6.18
C THR A 14 -21.40 11.90 -7.39
N SER A 15 -21.41 11.31 -8.60
CA SER A 15 -21.64 12.02 -9.85
C SER A 15 -22.52 11.26 -10.86
N GLY A 16 -22.79 11.92 -12.00
CA GLY A 16 -23.35 11.32 -13.20
C GLY A 16 -24.89 11.30 -13.25
N PHE A 17 -25.42 10.77 -14.35
CA PHE A 17 -26.84 10.92 -14.70
C PHE A 17 -27.83 10.33 -13.69
N TYR A 18 -27.46 9.23 -13.01
CA TYR A 18 -28.32 8.58 -12.04
C TYR A 18 -28.08 9.10 -10.62
N PHE A 19 -26.88 8.86 -10.06
CA PHE A 19 -26.55 9.27 -8.70
C PHE A 19 -26.48 10.80 -8.55
N GLY A 20 -25.84 11.49 -9.50
CA GLY A 20 -25.74 12.96 -9.49
C GLY A 20 -27.11 13.65 -9.56
N GLU A 21 -28.03 13.23 -10.43
CA GLU A 21 -29.39 13.80 -10.47
C GLU A 21 -30.19 13.51 -9.17
N LEU A 22 -30.06 12.31 -8.58
CA LEU A 22 -30.65 12.01 -7.26
C LEU A 22 -30.09 12.93 -6.17
N LEU A 23 -28.77 13.10 -6.11
CA LEU A 23 -28.09 13.96 -5.14
C LEU A 23 -28.41 15.45 -5.35
N ALA A 24 -28.51 15.91 -6.60
CA ALA A 24 -28.90 17.28 -6.92
C ALA A 24 -30.36 17.54 -6.54
N GLY A 25 -31.24 16.56 -6.78
CA GLY A 25 -32.64 16.59 -6.36
C GLY A 25 -32.81 16.70 -4.84
N LEU A 26 -32.05 15.87 -4.09
CA LEU A 26 -32.00 15.87 -2.64
C LEU A 26 -31.46 17.20 -2.08
N THR A 27 -30.28 17.61 -2.52
CA THR A 27 -29.59 18.84 -2.07
C THR A 27 -30.48 20.07 -2.28
N ARG A 28 -31.17 20.16 -3.43
CA ARG A 28 -32.11 21.25 -3.74
C ARG A 28 -33.34 21.31 -2.83
N GLU A 29 -33.85 20.19 -2.31
CA GLU A 29 -34.97 20.23 -1.34
C GLU A 29 -34.50 20.49 0.08
N VAL A 30 -33.32 20.00 0.46
CA VAL A 30 -32.68 20.30 1.74
C VAL A 30 -32.29 21.79 1.83
N ALA A 31 -31.84 22.38 0.72
CA ALA A 31 -31.58 23.82 0.58
C ALA A 31 -32.80 24.70 0.91
N ARG A 32 -34.03 24.26 0.62
CA ARG A 32 -35.27 25.03 0.89
C ARG A 32 -35.58 25.22 2.37
N VAL A 33 -34.87 24.52 3.25
CA VAL A 33 -34.97 24.65 4.71
C VAL A 33 -33.64 25.07 5.33
N ASP A 34 -32.79 25.74 4.53
CA ASP A 34 -31.41 26.17 4.82
C ASP A 34 -30.46 25.04 5.22
N GLY A 35 -30.85 23.78 5.00
CA GLY A 35 -30.09 22.59 5.40
C GLY A 35 -28.80 22.36 4.61
N ARG A 36 -28.11 21.26 4.93
CA ARG A 36 -26.87 20.81 4.28
C ARG A 36 -26.94 19.32 3.95
N VAL A 37 -26.14 18.87 2.98
CA VAL A 37 -26.01 17.44 2.64
C VAL A 37 -24.56 17.00 2.79
N VAL A 38 -24.37 15.87 3.48
CA VAL A 38 -23.12 15.12 3.55
C VAL A 38 -23.30 13.85 2.73
N VAL A 39 -22.51 13.64 1.68
CA VAL A 39 -22.59 12.48 0.80
C VAL A 39 -21.46 11.52 1.15
N VAL A 40 -21.77 10.34 1.69
CA VAL A 40 -20.78 9.28 1.93
C VAL A 40 -20.76 8.34 0.74
N GLN A 41 -19.60 8.25 0.07
CA GLN A 41 -19.37 7.29 -1.00
C GLN A 41 -19.09 5.91 -0.42
N THR A 42 -19.89 4.92 -0.81
CA THR A 42 -19.83 3.56 -0.24
C THR A 42 -19.32 2.49 -1.21
N LEU A 43 -18.95 2.84 -2.44
CA LEU A 43 -18.44 1.87 -3.43
C LEU A 43 -17.14 1.20 -2.96
N ASP A 44 -17.06 -0.11 -3.15
CA ASP A 44 -15.86 -0.88 -2.80
C ASP A 44 -14.73 -0.70 -3.83
N PRO A 45 -13.45 -0.74 -3.42
CA PRO A 45 -12.33 -0.47 -4.33
C PRO A 45 -12.26 -1.45 -5.49
N GLY A 46 -12.17 -0.92 -6.72
CA GLY A 46 -12.09 -1.69 -7.96
C GLY A 46 -13.44 -2.10 -8.56
N ASP A 47 -14.56 -1.70 -7.95
CA ASP A 47 -15.89 -1.92 -8.49
C ASP A 47 -16.36 -0.72 -9.33
N VAL A 48 -17.41 -0.93 -10.14
CA VAL A 48 -17.99 0.09 -11.03
C VAL A 48 -19.45 0.33 -10.62
N ALA A 49 -19.80 1.58 -10.33
CA ALA A 49 -21.07 1.96 -9.70
C ALA A 49 -22.33 1.45 -10.43
N ASP A 50 -22.29 1.31 -11.75
CA ASP A 50 -23.43 0.82 -12.57
C ASP A 50 -23.47 -0.71 -12.72
N ALA A 51 -22.37 -1.41 -12.40
CA ALA A 51 -22.25 -2.87 -12.53
C ALA A 51 -22.59 -3.64 -11.24
N VAL A 52 -22.56 -2.97 -10.09
CA VAL A 52 -22.81 -3.57 -8.78
C VAL A 52 -24.32 -3.77 -8.55
N VAL A 53 -24.72 -5.01 -8.23
CA VAL A 53 -26.12 -5.39 -7.91
C VAL A 53 -26.27 -5.81 -6.43
N HIS A 54 -25.19 -5.80 -5.66
CA HIS A 54 -25.20 -6.12 -4.22
C HIS A 54 -24.90 -4.87 -3.38
N THR A 55 -25.09 -5.01 -2.07
CA THR A 55 -24.72 -3.99 -1.08
C THR A 55 -23.22 -4.03 -0.80
N PRO A 56 -22.49 -2.90 -0.78
CA PRO A 56 -21.06 -2.88 -0.47
C PRO A 56 -20.77 -3.20 1.01
N GLY A 57 -19.53 -3.60 1.29
CA GLY A 57 -19.04 -3.92 2.64
C GLY A 57 -18.72 -2.69 3.50
N PHE A 58 -19.56 -1.66 3.44
CA PHE A 58 -19.35 -0.38 4.14
C PHE A 58 -20.15 -0.31 5.44
N ASP A 59 -19.48 -0.55 6.56
CA ASP A 59 -20.09 -0.60 7.91
C ASP A 59 -19.63 0.52 8.86
N LEU A 60 -18.85 1.50 8.37
CA LEU A 60 -18.29 2.58 9.19
C LEU A 60 -19.35 3.63 9.56
N PRO A 61 -19.46 4.06 10.84
CA PRO A 61 -20.46 5.03 11.28
C PRO A 61 -20.06 6.48 10.93
N VAL A 62 -19.78 6.76 9.67
CA VAL A 62 -19.33 8.07 9.18
C VAL A 62 -20.41 9.13 9.36
N ALA A 63 -20.05 10.24 9.98
CA ALA A 63 -20.90 11.42 10.21
C ALA A 63 -22.13 11.21 11.11
N TRP A 64 -22.27 10.05 11.78
CA TRP A 64 -23.46 9.71 12.56
C TRP A 64 -23.79 10.69 13.69
N ASP A 65 -22.81 11.41 14.23
CA ASP A 65 -22.98 12.40 15.30
C ASP A 65 -23.20 13.83 14.77
N GLU A 66 -23.08 14.05 13.46
CA GLU A 66 -23.10 15.37 12.81
C GLU A 66 -24.31 15.60 11.89
N VAL A 67 -25.24 14.64 11.86
CA VAL A 67 -26.40 14.62 10.96
C VAL A 67 -27.73 14.41 11.70
N ASP A 68 -28.77 15.09 11.22
CA ASP A 68 -30.12 15.06 11.80
C ASP A 68 -31.01 13.98 11.16
N GLY A 69 -30.66 13.50 9.96
CA GLY A 69 -31.40 12.49 9.19
C GLY A 69 -30.57 11.91 8.05
N ALA A 70 -31.01 10.78 7.47
CA ALA A 70 -30.25 10.06 6.45
C ALA A 70 -31.11 9.57 5.27
N VAL A 71 -30.49 9.52 4.08
CA VAL A 71 -31.04 8.96 2.84
C VAL A 71 -30.09 7.88 2.31
N ALA A 72 -30.57 6.65 2.13
CA ALA A 72 -29.81 5.61 1.43
C ALA A 72 -30.23 5.57 -0.05
N VAL A 73 -29.29 5.89 -0.95
CA VAL A 73 -29.53 5.94 -2.40
C VAL A 73 -29.19 4.60 -3.03
N SER A 74 -30.20 3.95 -3.62
CA SER A 74 -30.12 2.58 -4.13
C SER A 74 -29.61 1.60 -3.05
N LEU A 75 -28.77 0.63 -3.41
CA LEU A 75 -28.16 -0.34 -2.50
C LEU A 75 -26.84 0.17 -1.88
N ALA A 76 -26.74 1.46 -1.57
CA ALA A 76 -25.50 2.06 -1.06
C ALA A 76 -25.13 1.65 0.38
N ALA A 77 -26.07 1.16 1.19
CA ALA A 77 -25.81 0.74 2.57
C ALA A 77 -26.71 -0.44 2.96
N GLY A 78 -26.20 -1.33 3.82
CA GLY A 78 -26.90 -2.57 4.20
C GLY A 78 -27.97 -2.38 5.27
N GLY A 79 -28.97 -3.26 5.25
CA GLY A 79 -30.05 -3.26 6.25
C GLY A 79 -29.55 -3.24 7.70
N PRO A 80 -28.53 -4.03 8.10
CA PRO A 80 -27.95 -3.98 9.44
C PRO A 80 -27.30 -2.62 9.78
N HIS A 81 -26.58 -2.01 8.83
CA HIS A 81 -25.94 -0.71 9.01
C HIS A 81 -26.98 0.42 9.14
N LEU A 82 -28.01 0.41 8.29
CA LEU A 82 -29.13 1.37 8.34
C LEU A 82 -30.00 1.19 9.60
N ALA A 83 -30.15 -0.05 10.09
CA ALA A 83 -30.80 -0.31 11.38
C ALA A 83 -29.99 0.29 12.53
N ALA A 84 -28.67 0.06 12.57
CA ALA A 84 -27.81 0.62 13.60
C ALA A 84 -27.77 2.16 13.58
N LEU A 85 -27.81 2.80 12.41
CA LEU A 85 -27.93 4.26 12.28
C LEU A 85 -29.29 4.77 12.81
N ARG A 86 -30.38 4.05 12.55
CA ARG A 86 -31.70 4.38 13.11
C ARG A 86 -31.73 4.21 14.63
N ASP A 87 -31.07 3.17 15.15
CA ASP A 87 -30.96 2.91 16.59
C ASP A 87 -30.04 3.94 17.29
N HIS A 88 -29.11 4.56 16.56
CA HIS A 88 -28.35 5.76 16.99
C HIS A 88 -29.21 7.03 17.09
N GLY A 89 -30.45 6.99 16.55
CA GLY A 89 -31.43 8.07 16.62
C GLY A 89 -31.61 8.87 15.33
N VAL A 90 -30.91 8.51 14.24
CA VAL A 90 -30.99 9.22 12.96
C VAL A 90 -32.10 8.62 12.08
N PRO A 91 -33.18 9.36 11.73
CA PRO A 91 -34.23 8.84 10.86
C PRO A 91 -33.72 8.58 9.44
N VAL A 92 -33.99 7.39 8.92
CA VAL A 92 -33.54 6.92 7.60
C VAL A 92 -34.69 6.91 6.59
N VAL A 93 -34.41 7.34 5.37
CA VAL A 93 -35.28 7.24 4.18
C VAL A 93 -34.55 6.47 3.08
N LEU A 94 -35.26 5.65 2.32
CA LEU A 94 -34.71 4.97 1.14
C LEU A 94 -35.03 5.75 -0.15
N ALA A 95 -34.10 5.74 -1.11
CA ALA A 95 -34.28 6.36 -2.41
C ALA A 95 -33.93 5.37 -3.52
N SER A 96 -34.81 5.24 -4.52
CA SER A 96 -34.66 4.43 -5.74
C SER A 96 -34.57 2.90 -5.59
N SER A 97 -34.27 2.35 -4.41
CA SER A 97 -34.29 0.89 -4.19
C SER A 97 -34.75 0.53 -2.78
N ARG A 98 -35.33 -0.67 -2.63
CA ARG A 98 -35.60 -1.28 -1.33
C ARG A 98 -34.32 -1.95 -0.81
N VAL A 99 -34.17 -2.05 0.50
CA VAL A 99 -33.05 -2.74 1.16
C VAL A 99 -33.61 -3.94 1.93
N ASP A 100 -33.08 -5.12 1.67
CA ASP A 100 -33.56 -6.35 2.32
C ASP A 100 -33.39 -6.30 3.85
N GLY A 101 -34.43 -6.71 4.57
CA GLY A 101 -34.47 -6.69 6.03
C GLY A 101 -34.61 -5.31 6.67
N PHE A 102 -34.82 -4.22 5.90
CA PHE A 102 -34.95 -2.87 6.45
C PHE A 102 -36.16 -2.11 5.87
N GLU A 103 -37.13 -1.79 6.73
CA GLU A 103 -38.30 -0.97 6.38
C GLU A 103 -38.10 0.48 6.83
N ALA A 104 -38.38 1.41 5.91
CA ALA A 104 -38.36 2.86 6.09
C ALA A 104 -39.19 3.54 4.99
N PRO A 105 -39.57 4.83 5.13
CA PRO A 105 -40.18 5.61 4.04
C PRO A 105 -39.29 5.59 2.79
N ILE A 106 -39.91 5.50 1.61
CA ILE A 106 -39.19 5.29 0.35
C ILE A 106 -39.71 6.18 -0.79
N ALA A 107 -38.78 6.80 -1.51
CA ALA A 107 -39.01 7.44 -2.80
C ALA A 107 -38.59 6.49 -3.93
N LEU A 108 -39.50 6.08 -4.81
CA LEU A 108 -39.19 5.20 -5.94
C LEU A 108 -39.40 5.91 -7.29
N PRO A 109 -38.57 5.62 -8.30
CA PRO A 109 -38.90 5.97 -9.68
C PRO A 109 -40.09 5.13 -10.16
N ASP A 110 -40.95 5.70 -11.01
CA ASP A 110 -42.14 5.02 -11.50
C ASP A 110 -41.82 4.12 -12.71
N ASN A 111 -41.17 2.98 -12.45
CA ASN A 111 -40.89 1.96 -13.45
C ASN A 111 -42.18 1.46 -14.14
N ARG A 112 -43.27 1.27 -13.39
CA ARG A 112 -44.55 0.76 -13.90
C ARG A 112 -45.24 1.76 -14.82
N GLY A 113 -45.45 2.99 -14.38
CA GLY A 113 -46.09 4.04 -15.17
C GLY A 113 -45.26 4.45 -16.38
N GLY A 114 -43.93 4.50 -16.25
CA GLY A 114 -43.03 4.74 -17.39
C GLY A 114 -43.12 3.65 -18.46
N THR A 115 -43.18 2.40 -18.05
CA THR A 115 -43.39 1.26 -18.96
C THR A 115 -44.77 1.29 -19.62
N ALA A 116 -45.83 1.52 -18.83
CA ALA A 116 -47.19 1.61 -19.35
C ALA A 116 -47.33 2.76 -20.36
N ALA A 117 -46.68 3.90 -20.10
CA ALA A 117 -46.59 5.02 -21.02
C ALA A 117 -45.90 4.61 -22.33
N ALA A 118 -44.72 3.98 -22.27
CA ALA A 118 -43.99 3.53 -23.47
C ALA A 118 -44.82 2.57 -24.34
N VAL A 119 -45.50 1.59 -23.72
CA VAL A 119 -46.41 0.67 -24.41
C VAL A 119 -47.58 1.43 -25.03
N ALA A 120 -48.28 2.29 -24.27
CA ALA A 120 -49.40 3.08 -24.77
C ALA A 120 -49.01 4.00 -25.94
N HIS A 121 -47.79 4.55 -25.93
CA HIS A 121 -47.24 5.36 -27.01
C HIS A 121 -47.00 4.52 -28.28
N LEU A 122 -46.36 3.36 -28.17
CA LEU A 122 -46.16 2.45 -29.30
C LEU A 122 -47.51 1.93 -29.87
N VAL A 123 -48.49 1.63 -29.00
CA VAL A 123 -49.85 1.26 -29.43
C VAL A 123 -50.56 2.42 -30.12
N ALA A 124 -50.38 3.66 -29.66
CA ALA A 124 -50.93 4.86 -30.31
C ALA A 124 -50.30 5.15 -31.69
N HIS A 125 -49.10 4.63 -31.96
CA HIS A 125 -48.46 4.62 -33.29
C HIS A 125 -48.97 3.47 -34.18
N GLY A 126 -49.83 2.58 -33.67
CA GLY A 126 -50.43 1.47 -34.39
C GLY A 126 -49.66 0.15 -34.29
N HIS A 127 -48.62 0.07 -33.46
CA HIS A 127 -47.86 -1.17 -33.27
C HIS A 127 -48.65 -2.18 -32.43
N THR A 128 -48.98 -3.32 -33.02
CA THR A 128 -49.76 -4.41 -32.40
C THR A 128 -48.90 -5.59 -31.94
N ARG A 129 -47.60 -5.60 -32.27
CA ARG A 129 -46.67 -6.66 -31.88
C ARG A 129 -45.38 -6.07 -31.36
N LEU A 130 -45.38 -5.78 -30.05
CA LEU A 130 -44.26 -5.21 -29.32
C LEU A 130 -43.34 -6.32 -28.81
N GLY A 131 -42.04 -6.04 -28.75
CA GLY A 131 -41.06 -6.84 -28.02
C GLY A 131 -40.37 -6.08 -26.90
N PHE A 132 -39.65 -6.82 -26.07
CA PHE A 132 -38.90 -6.30 -24.92
C PHE A 132 -37.44 -6.73 -25.01
N VAL A 133 -36.51 -5.79 -24.78
CA VAL A 133 -35.07 -6.04 -24.68
C VAL A 133 -34.59 -5.64 -23.29
N GLY A 134 -33.84 -6.49 -22.60
CA GLY A 134 -33.21 -6.11 -21.32
C GLY A 134 -32.64 -7.30 -20.55
N ASN A 135 -31.83 -7.02 -19.51
CA ASN A 135 -31.27 -8.04 -18.64
C ASN A 135 -32.21 -8.41 -17.49
N LEU A 136 -32.90 -9.55 -17.60
CA LEU A 136 -33.84 -10.03 -16.58
C LEU A 136 -33.16 -10.55 -15.28
N VAL A 137 -31.84 -10.44 -15.14
CA VAL A 137 -31.17 -10.68 -13.85
C VAL A 137 -31.36 -9.51 -12.88
N GLN A 138 -31.56 -8.28 -13.37
CA GLN A 138 -31.75 -7.10 -12.51
C GLN A 138 -33.23 -6.87 -12.14
N THR A 139 -33.47 -6.51 -10.87
CA THR A 139 -34.81 -6.48 -10.25
C THR A 139 -35.71 -5.37 -10.78
N ASP A 140 -35.14 -4.21 -11.10
CA ASP A 140 -35.81 -3.09 -11.76
C ASP A 140 -36.18 -3.41 -13.22
N ILE A 141 -35.30 -4.11 -13.95
CA ILE A 141 -35.58 -4.60 -15.30
C ILE A 141 -36.66 -5.68 -15.28
N LEU A 142 -36.67 -6.56 -14.27
CA LEU A 142 -37.77 -7.51 -14.02
C LEU A 142 -39.10 -6.79 -13.74
N GLU A 143 -39.08 -5.69 -12.98
CA GLU A 143 -40.27 -4.86 -12.76
C GLU A 143 -40.75 -4.19 -14.07
N ARG A 144 -39.83 -3.60 -14.85
CA ARG A 144 -40.11 -3.03 -16.18
C ARG A 144 -40.70 -4.11 -17.11
N TYR A 145 -40.17 -5.34 -17.13
CA TYR A 145 -40.71 -6.43 -17.94
C TYR A 145 -42.09 -6.91 -17.46
N ALA A 146 -42.32 -7.00 -16.15
CA ALA A 146 -43.63 -7.33 -15.60
C ALA A 146 -44.68 -6.27 -15.98
N ALA A 147 -44.32 -4.98 -15.84
CA ALA A 147 -45.16 -3.86 -16.25
C ALA A 147 -45.46 -3.88 -17.77
N PHE A 148 -44.49 -4.25 -18.60
CA PHE A 148 -44.67 -4.39 -20.04
C PHE A 148 -45.73 -5.45 -20.37
N ARG A 149 -45.64 -6.62 -19.72
CA ARG A 149 -46.64 -7.70 -19.89
C ARG A 149 -48.03 -7.31 -19.37
N ASP A 150 -48.12 -6.52 -18.31
CA ASP A 150 -49.38 -5.97 -17.79
C ASP A 150 -49.99 -4.97 -18.79
N ALA A 151 -49.21 -4.00 -19.26
CA ALA A 151 -49.64 -2.99 -20.23
C ALA A 151 -50.05 -3.59 -21.60
N LEU A 152 -49.41 -4.68 -22.05
CA LEU A 152 -49.86 -5.41 -23.25
C LEU A 152 -51.29 -5.94 -23.09
N VAL A 153 -51.62 -6.53 -21.94
CA VAL A 153 -52.97 -7.08 -21.69
C VAL A 153 -54.02 -5.98 -21.56
N GLU A 154 -53.66 -4.85 -20.93
CA GLU A 154 -54.53 -3.68 -20.84
C GLU A 154 -54.92 -3.13 -22.23
N HIS A 155 -53.99 -3.18 -23.20
CA HIS A 155 -54.22 -2.80 -24.59
C HIS A 155 -54.75 -3.94 -25.49
N GLY A 156 -55.08 -5.11 -24.92
CA GLY A 156 -55.63 -6.26 -25.66
C GLY A 156 -54.63 -7.00 -26.56
N LEU A 157 -53.32 -6.84 -26.31
CA LEU A 157 -52.24 -7.47 -27.07
C LEU A 157 -51.76 -8.79 -26.42
N PRO A 158 -51.25 -9.75 -27.21
CA PRO A 158 -50.82 -11.05 -26.69
C PRO A 158 -49.51 -10.97 -25.89
N ARG A 159 -49.38 -11.80 -24.85
CA ARG A 159 -48.16 -11.97 -24.03
C ARG A 159 -47.20 -12.99 -24.66
N ASP A 160 -46.84 -12.80 -25.92
CA ASP A 160 -46.01 -13.75 -26.66
C ASP A 160 -44.57 -13.79 -26.11
N HIS A 161 -44.11 -14.97 -25.68
CA HIS A 161 -42.73 -15.14 -25.21
C HIS A 161 -41.69 -15.07 -26.34
N ASP A 162 -42.10 -15.13 -27.61
CA ASP A 162 -41.21 -15.02 -28.78
C ASP A 162 -40.78 -13.58 -29.12
N THR A 163 -41.24 -12.59 -28.33
CA THR A 163 -40.88 -11.17 -28.45
C THR A 163 -39.99 -10.66 -27.31
N LEU A 164 -39.53 -11.54 -26.40
CA LEU A 164 -38.50 -11.23 -25.40
C LEU A 164 -37.10 -11.51 -25.97
N PHE A 165 -36.20 -10.53 -25.86
CA PHE A 165 -34.80 -10.64 -26.26
C PHE A 165 -33.91 -10.29 -25.06
N GLU A 166 -33.54 -11.31 -24.29
CA GLU A 166 -32.72 -11.12 -23.09
C GLU A 166 -31.31 -10.61 -23.45
N ALA A 167 -30.93 -9.50 -22.82
CA ALA A 167 -29.58 -8.94 -22.94
C ALA A 167 -28.69 -9.49 -21.81
N PRO A 168 -27.42 -9.86 -22.07
CA PRO A 168 -26.50 -10.35 -21.03
C PRO A 168 -26.11 -9.29 -19.99
N ASP A 169 -26.21 -8.01 -20.36
CA ASP A 169 -25.87 -6.84 -19.53
C ASP A 169 -26.80 -5.66 -19.88
N ASN A 170 -26.75 -4.60 -19.07
CA ASN A 170 -27.48 -3.34 -19.29
C ASN A 170 -26.65 -2.28 -20.03
N ALA A 171 -25.57 -2.67 -20.72
CA ALA A 171 -24.71 -1.80 -21.49
C ALA A 171 -24.98 -1.92 -23.01
N GLU A 172 -24.19 -1.20 -23.81
CA GLU A 172 -24.27 -1.26 -25.27
C GLU A 172 -23.92 -2.66 -25.81
N THR A 173 -23.02 -3.38 -25.14
CA THR A 173 -22.67 -4.79 -25.46
C THR A 173 -23.89 -5.71 -25.39
N GLY A 174 -24.73 -5.57 -24.36
CA GLY A 174 -25.99 -6.30 -24.25
C GLY A 174 -27.01 -5.92 -25.33
N GLY A 175 -27.02 -4.66 -25.74
CA GLY A 175 -27.81 -4.17 -26.88
C GLY A 175 -27.42 -4.84 -28.21
N ILE A 176 -26.11 -4.90 -28.48
CA ILE A 176 -25.56 -5.57 -29.67
C ILE A 176 -25.91 -7.06 -29.66
N ALA A 177 -25.82 -7.73 -28.51
CA ALA A 177 -26.21 -9.14 -28.37
C ALA A 177 -27.70 -9.36 -28.65
N ALA A 178 -28.57 -8.50 -28.10
CA ALA A 178 -30.02 -8.55 -28.34
C ALA A 178 -30.36 -8.33 -29.83
N ALA A 179 -29.68 -7.42 -30.52
CA ALA A 179 -29.86 -7.22 -31.96
C ALA A 179 -29.57 -8.50 -32.78
N GLN A 180 -28.56 -9.28 -32.39
CA GLN A 180 -28.24 -10.55 -33.06
C GLN A 180 -29.28 -11.66 -32.81
N LEU A 181 -29.99 -11.63 -31.68
CA LEU A 181 -31.11 -12.54 -31.40
C LEU A 181 -32.34 -12.15 -32.23
N LEU A 182 -32.64 -10.85 -32.24
CA LEU A 182 -33.74 -10.23 -32.99
C LEU A 182 -33.59 -10.42 -34.52
N ALA A 183 -32.38 -10.25 -35.05
CA ALA A 183 -32.08 -10.49 -36.47
C ALA A 183 -32.37 -11.93 -36.89
N ARG A 184 -32.17 -12.90 -35.97
CA ARG A 184 -32.46 -14.33 -36.16
C ARG A 184 -33.92 -14.72 -35.91
N SER A 185 -34.76 -13.82 -35.40
CA SER A 185 -36.18 -14.11 -35.16
C SER A 185 -36.95 -14.27 -36.48
N LEU A 186 -37.60 -15.44 -36.64
CA LEU A 186 -38.49 -15.74 -37.76
C LEU A 186 -39.76 -14.87 -37.78
N ARG A 187 -40.11 -14.28 -36.64
CA ARG A 187 -41.27 -13.40 -36.46
C ARG A 187 -40.83 -12.19 -35.65
N ARG A 188 -40.29 -11.16 -36.31
CA ARG A 188 -39.85 -9.92 -35.63
C ARG A 188 -41.04 -9.10 -35.09
N PRO A 189 -40.92 -8.43 -33.93
CA PRO A 189 -41.86 -7.39 -33.51
C PRO A 189 -41.80 -6.18 -34.46
N THR A 190 -42.80 -5.30 -34.42
CA THR A 190 -42.81 -4.04 -35.19
C THR A 190 -42.37 -2.84 -34.36
N ALA A 191 -42.28 -3.00 -33.04
CA ALA A 191 -41.62 -2.05 -32.15
C ALA A 191 -41.01 -2.75 -30.94
N LEU A 192 -40.01 -2.12 -30.33
CA LEU A 192 -39.36 -2.57 -29.10
C LEU A 192 -39.48 -1.53 -28.00
N MET A 193 -39.80 -2.02 -26.81
CA MET A 193 -39.42 -1.37 -25.57
C MET A 193 -38.06 -1.93 -25.15
N VAL A 194 -37.07 -1.07 -24.98
CA VAL A 194 -35.72 -1.44 -24.53
C VAL A 194 -35.54 -0.93 -23.11
N ALA A 195 -35.12 -1.82 -22.21
CA ALA A 195 -35.19 -1.58 -20.78
C ALA A 195 -34.18 -0.56 -20.24
N THR A 196 -33.17 -0.17 -21.03
CA THR A 196 -32.24 0.93 -20.75
C THR A 196 -31.83 1.61 -22.07
N ASP A 197 -31.52 2.90 -22.03
CA ASP A 197 -31.00 3.60 -23.22
C ASP A 197 -29.64 3.08 -23.67
N ARG A 198 -28.78 2.60 -22.77
CA ARG A 198 -27.50 1.96 -23.13
C ARG A 198 -27.71 0.70 -23.97
N ASN A 199 -28.65 -0.17 -23.57
CA ASN A 199 -29.04 -1.29 -24.44
C ASN A 199 -29.59 -0.79 -25.78
N ALA A 200 -30.37 0.30 -25.80
CA ALA A 200 -30.98 0.81 -27.03
C ALA A 200 -29.96 1.40 -28.02
N LEU A 201 -28.91 2.07 -27.53
CA LEU A 201 -27.81 2.57 -28.34
C LEU A 201 -27.02 1.44 -29.00
N GLY A 202 -26.59 0.44 -28.22
CA GLY A 202 -25.92 -0.74 -28.79
C GLY A 202 -26.83 -1.59 -29.69
N LEU A 203 -28.14 -1.57 -29.43
CA LEU A 203 -29.13 -2.19 -30.31
C LEU A 203 -29.16 -1.50 -31.69
N PHE A 204 -29.04 -0.17 -31.78
CA PHE A 204 -28.97 0.53 -33.08
C PHE A 204 -27.80 0.06 -33.94
N ASP A 205 -26.58 0.02 -33.37
CA ASP A 205 -25.39 -0.46 -34.09
C ASP A 205 -25.56 -1.91 -34.55
N GLY A 206 -26.08 -2.78 -33.67
CA GLY A 206 -26.35 -4.17 -33.98
C GLY A 206 -27.45 -4.37 -35.03
N LEU A 207 -28.50 -3.53 -35.03
CA LEU A 207 -29.59 -3.55 -36.01
C LEU A 207 -29.11 -3.09 -37.39
N ALA A 208 -28.40 -1.97 -37.45
CA ALA A 208 -27.83 -1.43 -38.67
C ALA A 208 -26.85 -2.42 -39.33
N ALA A 209 -26.00 -3.09 -38.53
CA ALA A 209 -25.11 -4.15 -39.00
C ALA A 209 -25.86 -5.39 -39.57
N ASN A 210 -27.13 -5.57 -39.24
CA ASN A 210 -28.00 -6.63 -39.77
C ASN A 210 -28.99 -6.11 -40.83
N GLY A 211 -28.85 -4.86 -41.30
CA GLY A 211 -29.68 -4.26 -42.35
C GLY A 211 -31.14 -4.04 -41.93
N ILE A 212 -31.38 -3.67 -40.67
CA ILE A 212 -32.70 -3.34 -40.13
C ILE A 212 -32.72 -1.85 -39.80
N ASP A 213 -33.63 -1.10 -40.43
CA ASP A 213 -33.74 0.35 -40.23
C ASP A 213 -34.57 0.74 -39.00
N VAL A 214 -34.15 1.80 -38.32
CA VAL A 214 -34.87 2.40 -37.18
C VAL A 214 -35.09 3.89 -37.50
N PRO A 215 -36.34 4.39 -37.52
CA PRO A 215 -37.59 3.72 -37.16
C PRO A 215 -38.23 2.86 -38.28
N GLY A 216 -37.64 2.79 -39.49
CA GLY A 216 -38.35 2.36 -40.70
C GLY A 216 -38.86 0.92 -40.70
N ASP A 217 -38.01 -0.05 -40.34
CA ASP A 217 -38.42 -1.47 -40.17
C ASP A 217 -38.92 -1.76 -38.75
N LEU A 218 -38.42 -0.99 -37.77
CA LEU A 218 -38.62 -1.25 -36.35
C LEU A 218 -38.57 0.04 -35.53
N ALA A 219 -39.65 0.36 -34.82
CA ALA A 219 -39.63 1.45 -33.83
C ALA A 219 -38.96 1.01 -32.52
N VAL A 220 -38.25 1.91 -31.85
CA VAL A 220 -37.55 1.66 -30.58
C VAL A 220 -37.85 2.77 -29.60
N VAL A 221 -38.24 2.41 -28.37
CA VAL A 221 -38.33 3.29 -27.21
C VAL A 221 -37.44 2.72 -26.11
N GLY A 222 -36.43 3.49 -25.71
CA GLY A 222 -35.54 3.19 -24.58
C GLY A 222 -36.12 3.64 -23.23
N PHE A 223 -35.27 3.62 -22.22
CA PHE A 223 -35.61 3.96 -20.85
C PHE A 223 -34.46 4.72 -20.20
N ASP A 224 -34.79 5.58 -19.22
CA ASP A 224 -33.93 6.46 -18.43
C ASP A 224 -33.73 7.87 -19.04
N ASN A 225 -33.81 8.04 -20.37
CA ASN A 225 -33.57 9.30 -21.10
C ASN A 225 -32.17 9.89 -20.83
N ILE A 226 -31.14 9.08 -21.07
CA ILE A 226 -29.75 9.52 -21.01
C ILE A 226 -29.44 10.45 -22.18
N GLU A 227 -28.49 11.36 -21.97
CA GLU A 227 -28.14 12.36 -22.98
C GLU A 227 -27.62 11.75 -24.29
N ALA A 228 -26.85 10.66 -24.24
CA ALA A 228 -26.33 9.98 -25.43
C ALA A 228 -27.47 9.53 -26.39
N GLY A 229 -28.66 9.22 -25.86
CA GLY A 229 -29.86 8.95 -26.67
C GLY A 229 -30.41 10.19 -27.39
N ALA A 230 -30.24 11.40 -26.84
CA ALA A 230 -30.66 12.63 -27.51
C ALA A 230 -29.77 12.99 -28.72
N PHE A 231 -28.54 12.46 -28.78
CA PHE A 231 -27.55 12.73 -29.83
C PHE A 231 -27.24 11.52 -30.73
N SER A 232 -27.94 10.40 -30.55
CA SER A 232 -27.79 9.22 -31.41
C SER A 232 -28.38 9.42 -32.80
N THR A 233 -28.05 8.55 -33.75
CA THR A 233 -28.68 8.49 -35.08
C THR A 233 -29.29 7.11 -35.29
N PRO A 234 -30.63 6.97 -35.37
CA PRO A 234 -31.66 7.99 -35.11
C PRO A 234 -31.62 8.48 -33.65
N THR A 235 -32.20 9.64 -33.36
CA THR A 235 -32.35 10.13 -31.99
C THR A 235 -33.28 9.22 -31.19
N LEU A 236 -32.82 8.73 -30.04
CA LEU A 236 -33.50 7.70 -29.24
C LEU A 236 -34.68 8.30 -28.46
N SER A 237 -35.87 7.77 -28.72
CA SER A 237 -37.06 8.02 -27.91
C SER A 237 -36.93 7.29 -26.59
N SER A 238 -37.21 7.94 -25.46
CA SER A 238 -36.95 7.32 -24.15
C SER A 238 -37.90 7.79 -23.05
N VAL A 239 -38.13 6.89 -22.08
CA VAL A 239 -38.88 7.14 -20.85
C VAL A 239 -38.03 7.92 -19.85
N SER A 240 -38.41 9.14 -19.50
CA SER A 240 -37.66 9.97 -18.55
C SER A 240 -38.14 9.74 -17.11
N GLN A 241 -37.35 9.02 -16.31
CA GLN A 241 -37.67 8.70 -14.90
C GLN A 241 -37.58 9.91 -13.95
N ARG A 242 -36.97 11.02 -14.37
CA ARG A 242 -36.75 12.22 -13.56
C ARG A 242 -36.14 11.92 -12.18
N PHE A 243 -34.93 11.38 -12.17
CA PHE A 243 -34.18 11.06 -10.95
C PHE A 243 -34.06 12.27 -9.99
N ASP A 244 -34.00 13.49 -10.52
CA ASP A 244 -34.09 14.76 -9.77
C ASP A 244 -35.34 14.89 -8.88
N ARG A 245 -36.47 14.31 -9.31
CA ARG A 245 -37.74 14.29 -8.57
C ARG A 245 -37.79 13.20 -7.51
N VAL A 246 -37.15 12.05 -7.76
CA VAL A 246 -37.00 10.96 -6.77
C VAL A 246 -36.13 11.44 -5.61
N GLY A 247 -34.97 12.05 -5.91
CA GLY A 247 -34.10 12.65 -4.90
C GLY A 247 -34.78 13.77 -4.12
N ALA A 248 -35.55 14.61 -4.81
CA ALA A 248 -36.36 15.64 -4.18
C ALA A 248 -37.45 15.07 -3.24
N LEU A 249 -38.11 13.98 -3.63
CA LEU A 249 -39.07 13.32 -2.75
C LEU A 249 -38.39 12.72 -1.52
N ALA A 250 -37.23 12.07 -1.67
CA ALA A 250 -36.44 11.58 -0.54
C ALA A 250 -36.06 12.73 0.43
N GLY A 251 -35.67 13.89 -0.11
CA GLY A 251 -35.44 15.11 0.67
C GLY A 251 -36.66 15.56 1.48
N ARG A 252 -37.85 15.61 0.86
CA ARG A 252 -39.08 15.96 1.59
C ARG A 252 -39.45 14.94 2.67
N LEU A 253 -39.28 13.64 2.39
CA LEU A 253 -39.52 12.57 3.36
C LEU A 253 -38.58 12.66 4.57
N VAL A 254 -37.28 12.83 4.35
CA VAL A 254 -36.31 12.89 5.45
C VAL A 254 -36.49 14.17 6.28
N ILE A 255 -36.73 15.32 5.66
CA ILE A 255 -37.06 16.57 6.39
C ILE A 255 -38.34 16.41 7.24
N SER A 256 -39.33 15.65 6.76
CA SER A 256 -40.55 15.35 7.52
C SER A 256 -40.25 14.46 8.74
N ALA A 257 -39.42 13.42 8.56
CA ALA A 257 -39.01 12.51 9.62
C ALA A 257 -38.17 13.22 10.70
N VAL A 258 -37.19 14.03 10.31
CA VAL A 258 -36.38 14.90 11.20
C VAL A 258 -37.25 15.81 12.07
N ARG A 259 -38.38 16.29 11.52
CA ARG A 259 -39.32 17.18 12.22
C ARG A 259 -40.31 16.45 13.13
N GLY A 260 -40.25 15.12 13.22
CA GLY A 260 -41.17 14.31 14.03
C GLY A 260 -42.63 14.39 13.57
N ALA A 261 -42.87 14.73 12.29
CA ALA A 261 -44.22 14.71 11.73
C ALA A 261 -44.64 13.25 11.48
N PRO A 262 -45.82 12.81 11.96
CA PRO A 262 -46.24 11.41 11.86
C PRO A 262 -46.45 10.96 10.41
N ASP A 263 -46.20 9.68 10.14
CA ASP A 263 -46.25 9.04 8.80
C ASP A 263 -47.56 9.33 8.05
N ALA A 264 -47.53 10.37 7.20
CA ALA A 264 -48.57 10.65 6.24
C ALA A 264 -48.35 9.79 4.98
N THR A 265 -48.99 8.63 4.98
CA THR A 265 -49.11 7.64 3.89
C THR A 265 -47.88 6.75 3.62
N THR A 266 -48.02 5.49 4.03
CA THR A 266 -47.23 4.30 3.65
C THR A 266 -47.48 3.86 2.20
N ALA A 267 -47.72 4.80 1.28
CA ALA A 267 -47.66 4.54 -0.15
C ALA A 267 -46.22 4.85 -0.62
N PRO A 268 -45.53 3.94 -1.33
CA PRO A 268 -44.26 4.28 -1.96
C PRO A 268 -44.51 5.44 -2.92
N GLY A 269 -43.97 6.61 -2.58
CA GLY A 269 -44.22 7.81 -3.37
C GLY A 269 -43.45 7.69 -4.68
N THR A 270 -44.18 7.51 -5.76
CA THR A 270 -43.69 7.87 -7.09
C THR A 270 -43.84 9.38 -7.28
N PRO A 271 -42.87 10.07 -7.92
CA PRO A 271 -43.06 11.45 -8.34
C PRO A 271 -44.16 11.57 -9.43
N GLU A 272 -44.44 12.80 -9.85
CA GLU A 272 -45.36 13.17 -10.95
C GLU A 272 -45.25 12.25 -12.18
N PRO A 273 -46.34 12.02 -12.94
CA PRO A 273 -46.42 11.01 -13.98
C PRO A 273 -45.28 11.07 -15.01
N VAL A 274 -44.79 9.88 -15.36
CA VAL A 274 -43.63 9.70 -16.23
C VAL A 274 -43.88 10.25 -17.64
N LEU A 275 -42.87 10.92 -18.19
CA LEU A 275 -42.91 11.54 -19.51
C LEU A 275 -42.10 10.73 -20.52
N ILE A 276 -42.55 10.73 -21.78
CA ILE A 276 -41.79 10.14 -22.90
C ILE A 276 -41.14 11.27 -23.67
N ALA A 277 -39.82 11.26 -23.75
CA ALA A 277 -39.07 12.07 -24.71
C ALA A 277 -39.19 11.37 -26.08
N ALA A 278 -40.21 11.74 -26.86
CA ALA A 278 -40.45 11.14 -28.17
C ALA A 278 -39.51 11.75 -29.22
N ARG A 279 -38.79 10.90 -29.96
CA ARG A 279 -37.75 11.28 -30.92
C ARG A 279 -37.82 10.39 -32.18
N GLN A 280 -36.81 10.46 -33.05
CA GLN A 280 -36.81 9.78 -34.35
C GLN A 280 -36.97 8.26 -34.24
N SER A 281 -36.41 7.60 -33.22
CA SER A 281 -36.42 6.14 -33.15
C SER A 281 -37.80 5.49 -33.01
N CYS A 282 -38.85 6.22 -32.58
CA CYS A 282 -40.23 5.71 -32.57
C CYS A 282 -41.08 6.20 -33.76
N GLY A 283 -40.46 6.92 -34.71
CA GLY A 283 -41.16 7.58 -35.82
C GLY A 283 -41.76 8.94 -35.47
N CYS A 284 -41.47 9.51 -34.29
CA CYS A 284 -41.75 10.91 -33.99
C CYS A 284 -40.70 11.82 -34.61
N SER A 285 -41.07 13.06 -34.93
CA SER A 285 -40.08 14.14 -35.07
C SER A 285 -39.54 14.54 -33.69
N ASP A 286 -38.38 15.21 -33.64
CA ASP A 286 -37.71 15.60 -32.39
C ASP A 286 -38.52 16.64 -31.58
N GLY A 287 -39.47 16.15 -30.80
CA GLY A 287 -40.45 16.96 -30.05
C GLY A 287 -40.28 16.87 -28.53
N PRO A 288 -41.04 17.69 -27.78
CA PRO A 288 -40.93 17.76 -26.33
C PRO A 288 -41.51 16.52 -25.61
N LEU A 289 -41.13 16.40 -24.35
CA LEU A 289 -41.62 15.39 -23.40
C LEU A 289 -43.16 15.37 -23.36
N ALA A 290 -43.78 14.29 -23.86
CA ALA A 290 -45.22 14.16 -23.90
C ALA A 290 -45.75 13.36 -22.69
N PRO A 291 -46.86 13.79 -22.05
CA PRO A 291 -47.57 12.96 -21.08
C PRO A 291 -48.23 11.75 -21.78
N PRO A 292 -48.45 10.64 -21.06
CA PRO A 292 -49.06 9.43 -21.64
C PRO A 292 -50.45 9.71 -22.23
N ALA A 293 -50.77 9.02 -23.32
CA ALA A 293 -51.95 9.27 -24.14
C ALA A 293 -53.26 8.73 -23.51
N THR A 294 -53.67 9.29 -22.37
CA THR A 294 -54.97 9.02 -21.71
C THR A 294 -55.91 10.23 -21.68
N ALA A 295 -55.44 11.42 -22.08
CA ALA A 295 -56.30 12.57 -22.35
C ALA A 295 -56.98 12.45 -23.73
N THR A 296 -58.28 12.71 -23.78
CA THR A 296 -59.11 12.69 -25.00
C THR A 296 -58.48 13.45 -26.17
N GLN A 297 -58.26 12.77 -27.31
CA GLN A 297 -57.66 13.39 -28.50
C GLN A 297 -58.51 14.56 -29.03
N PRO A 298 -57.90 15.70 -29.42
CA PRO A 298 -58.60 16.71 -30.20
C PRO A 298 -58.91 16.19 -31.62
N PRO A 299 -59.95 16.70 -32.29
CA PRO A 299 -60.38 16.20 -33.59
C PRO A 299 -59.31 16.42 -34.68
N ARG A 300 -59.17 15.42 -35.55
CA ARG A 300 -58.38 15.53 -36.80
C ARG A 300 -59.22 16.19 -37.89
N ASP A 301 -58.56 16.84 -38.85
CA ASP A 301 -59.23 17.33 -40.05
C ASP A 301 -59.54 16.18 -41.04
N ALA A 302 -60.29 16.49 -42.10
CA ALA A 302 -60.69 15.52 -43.13
C ALA A 302 -59.52 14.96 -43.96
N ALA A 303 -58.29 15.47 -43.78
CA ALA A 303 -57.06 14.98 -44.40
C ALA A 303 -56.21 14.14 -43.42
N GLY A 304 -56.65 13.98 -42.16
CA GLY A 304 -55.99 13.13 -41.16
C GLY A 304 -54.76 13.75 -40.49
N THR A 305 -54.51 15.04 -40.68
CA THR A 305 -53.29 15.71 -40.18
C THR A 305 -53.49 16.20 -38.73
N ARG A 306 -52.48 16.03 -37.86
CA ARG A 306 -52.48 16.61 -36.50
C ARG A 306 -52.29 18.14 -36.59
N LEU A 307 -53.29 18.90 -36.14
CA LEU A 307 -53.18 20.35 -35.98
C LEU A 307 -52.48 20.68 -34.66
N VAL A 308 -51.19 21.03 -34.72
CA VAL A 308 -50.50 21.72 -33.63
C VAL A 308 -51.14 23.09 -33.44
N SER A 309 -51.40 23.50 -32.19
CA SER A 309 -52.03 24.78 -31.89
C SER A 309 -51.15 25.66 -31.01
N ALA A 310 -51.29 26.98 -31.16
CA ALA A 310 -50.70 28.03 -30.33
C ALA A 310 -50.72 27.71 -28.82
N ALA A 311 -51.84 27.15 -28.34
CA ALA A 311 -52.06 26.84 -26.94
C ALA A 311 -51.20 25.68 -26.43
N MET A 312 -50.87 24.72 -27.30
CA MET A 312 -50.03 23.57 -26.97
C MET A 312 -48.56 24.01 -26.78
N VAL A 313 -48.01 24.72 -27.78
CA VAL A 313 -46.66 25.29 -27.72
C VAL A 313 -46.50 26.24 -26.52
N ARG A 314 -47.53 27.04 -26.24
CA ARG A 314 -47.56 27.93 -25.07
C ARG A 314 -47.51 27.15 -23.75
N SER A 315 -48.23 26.03 -23.65
CA SER A 315 -48.23 25.19 -22.45
C SER A 315 -46.86 24.54 -22.23
N GLU A 316 -46.32 23.88 -23.26
CA GLU A 316 -45.07 23.13 -23.21
C GLU A 316 -43.86 24.02 -22.89
N LEU A 317 -43.75 25.18 -23.54
CA LEU A 317 -42.68 26.14 -23.22
C LEU A 317 -42.83 26.75 -21.82
N THR A 318 -44.05 27.02 -21.37
CA THR A 318 -44.29 27.55 -20.01
C THR A 318 -43.84 26.54 -18.94
N GLU A 319 -44.14 25.25 -19.14
CA GLU A 319 -43.73 24.19 -18.22
C GLU A 319 -42.21 23.98 -18.19
N LEU A 320 -41.54 24.05 -19.35
CA LEU A 320 -40.08 23.99 -19.46
C LEU A 320 -39.35 25.17 -18.81
N LEU A 321 -39.99 26.35 -18.73
CA LEU A 321 -39.35 27.60 -18.31
C LEU A 321 -39.67 28.01 -16.87
N LEU A 322 -40.78 27.54 -16.29
CA LEU A 322 -41.15 27.83 -14.90
C LEU A 322 -40.52 26.89 -13.86
N THR A 323 -39.69 25.93 -14.27
CA THR A 323 -38.84 25.16 -13.35
C THR A 323 -37.58 25.96 -12.98
N GLU A 324 -37.75 26.99 -12.16
CA GLU A 324 -36.70 27.95 -11.79
C GLU A 324 -35.79 27.51 -10.62
N ASP A 325 -34.48 27.71 -10.81
CA ASP A 325 -33.53 28.07 -9.75
C ASP A 325 -33.48 29.60 -9.63
N ARG A 326 -32.99 30.13 -8.50
CA ARG A 326 -32.81 31.58 -8.30
C ARG A 326 -31.39 31.97 -7.95
N ASP A 327 -30.96 33.07 -8.59
CA ASP A 327 -30.01 34.10 -8.16
C ASP A 327 -28.79 33.70 -7.30
N ASP A 328 -27.59 33.94 -7.85
CA ASP A 328 -26.72 34.95 -7.22
C ASP A 328 -25.78 35.66 -8.22
N ALA A 329 -25.16 36.77 -7.80
CA ALA A 329 -24.40 37.68 -8.68
C ALA A 329 -23.03 38.15 -8.13
N ALA A 330 -22.20 38.68 -9.03
CA ALA A 330 -20.79 39.15 -8.88
C ALA A 330 -19.72 38.03 -9.01
N ALA A 331 -18.49 38.29 -9.47
CA ALA A 331 -17.84 39.53 -9.90
C ALA A 331 -17.04 39.35 -11.23
N ALA A 332 -16.44 40.43 -11.76
CA ALA A 332 -15.80 40.47 -13.08
C ALA A 332 -14.27 40.66 -13.04
N ARG A 333 -13.55 40.29 -14.13
CA ARG A 333 -12.63 41.17 -14.90
C ARG A 333 -11.84 40.52 -16.06
N HIS A 334 -11.76 41.23 -17.20
CA HIS A 334 -10.69 41.28 -18.25
C HIS A 334 -10.34 39.99 -19.06
N THR A 335 -9.98 39.97 -20.36
CA THR A 335 -9.81 40.99 -21.44
C THR A 335 -9.85 40.35 -22.85
N SER A 336 -10.20 41.11 -23.91
CA SER A 336 -10.03 40.79 -25.37
C SER A 336 -8.76 41.48 -25.93
N PRO A 337 -8.30 41.39 -27.22
CA PRO A 337 -8.92 41.01 -28.52
C PRO A 337 -8.03 40.02 -29.37
N SER A 338 -8.20 39.66 -30.67
CA SER A 338 -8.54 40.40 -31.92
C SER A 338 -9.02 39.49 -33.08
N ALA A 339 -9.45 40.10 -34.20
CA ALA A 339 -10.23 39.51 -35.29
C ALA A 339 -9.45 39.06 -36.56
N VAL A 340 -10.15 38.31 -37.44
CA VAL A 340 -9.78 38.04 -38.84
C VAL A 340 -10.99 38.35 -39.75
N GLN A 341 -10.75 38.91 -40.94
CA GLN A 341 -11.78 39.30 -41.93
C GLN A 341 -11.90 38.31 -43.11
N VAL A 342 -13.10 38.17 -43.67
CA VAL A 342 -13.36 37.64 -45.02
C VAL A 342 -14.45 38.50 -45.70
N GLY A 343 -14.38 38.63 -47.04
CA GLY A 343 -15.14 39.60 -47.84
C GLY A 343 -16.53 39.15 -48.37
N PRO A 344 -17.00 39.69 -49.52
CA PRO A 344 -18.11 40.62 -49.43
C PRO A 344 -19.30 40.32 -50.37
N THR A 345 -20.17 39.38 -50.01
CA THR A 345 -21.54 39.24 -50.58
C THR A 345 -22.47 38.40 -49.67
N ALA A 346 -22.46 38.66 -48.37
CA ALA A 346 -23.41 38.09 -47.42
C ALA A 346 -24.07 39.19 -46.59
N VAL A 347 -25.35 39.01 -46.24
CA VAL A 347 -26.07 39.93 -45.35
C VAL A 347 -25.36 39.90 -43.98
N HIS A 348 -24.68 40.98 -43.63
CA HIS A 348 -23.97 41.10 -42.36
C HIS A 348 -24.96 41.16 -41.18
N VAL A 349 -25.37 39.99 -40.68
CA VAL A 349 -25.55 39.83 -39.23
C VAL A 349 -24.16 39.96 -38.64
N THR A 350 -23.87 41.10 -38.02
CA THR A 350 -22.55 41.36 -37.43
C THR A 350 -22.26 40.29 -36.37
N PRO A 351 -21.10 39.62 -36.40
CA PRO A 351 -20.67 38.78 -35.31
C PRO A 351 -20.34 39.70 -34.13
N ALA A 352 -21.35 39.98 -33.30
CA ALA A 352 -21.17 40.67 -32.04
C ALA A 352 -20.15 39.86 -31.25
N ALA A 353 -18.99 40.47 -30.97
CA ALA A 353 -17.90 39.81 -30.26
C ALA A 353 -18.45 39.17 -28.98
N VAL A 354 -18.36 37.84 -28.88
CA VAL A 354 -19.04 37.06 -27.84
C VAL A 354 -18.31 37.28 -26.52
N HIS A 355 -18.68 38.35 -25.80
CA HIS A 355 -18.26 38.54 -24.44
C HIS A 355 -18.92 37.49 -23.55
N VAL A 356 -18.12 36.50 -23.16
CA VAL A 356 -18.46 35.52 -22.13
C VAL A 356 -18.46 36.23 -20.77
N GLY A 357 -19.59 36.84 -20.43
CA GLY A 357 -19.87 37.32 -19.07
C GLY A 357 -20.12 36.17 -18.09
N PRO A 358 -20.04 36.45 -16.77
CA PRO A 358 -20.21 35.46 -15.71
C PRO A 358 -21.65 34.89 -15.65
N ALA A 359 -21.87 33.99 -14.69
CA ALA A 359 -23.20 33.46 -14.40
C ALA A 359 -24.21 34.60 -14.19
N GLY A 360 -25.42 34.37 -14.69
CA GLY A 360 -26.59 35.22 -14.48
C GLY A 360 -27.76 34.32 -14.13
N PRO A 361 -28.74 34.79 -13.36
CA PRO A 361 -29.82 33.96 -12.84
C PRO A 361 -30.65 33.30 -13.95
N ALA A 362 -31.39 32.24 -13.58
CA ALA A 362 -32.43 31.70 -14.43
C ALA A 362 -33.44 32.81 -14.79
N PRO A 363 -34.09 32.75 -15.98
CA PRO A 363 -35.01 33.78 -16.38
C PRO A 363 -36.23 33.77 -15.46
N SER A 364 -36.33 34.78 -14.59
CA SER A 364 -37.48 35.05 -13.70
C SER A 364 -38.85 34.83 -14.37
N PRO A 365 -39.98 34.66 -13.65
CA PRO A 365 -41.22 34.26 -14.28
C PRO A 365 -41.73 35.24 -15.36
N PRO A 366 -41.51 36.58 -15.25
CA PRO A 366 -41.79 37.55 -16.33
C PRO A 366 -40.81 37.51 -17.52
N ALA A 367 -39.63 36.93 -17.36
CA ALA A 367 -38.66 36.66 -18.44
C ALA A 367 -38.94 35.31 -19.10
N ALA A 368 -39.18 34.24 -18.32
CA ALA A 368 -39.72 32.96 -18.80
C ALA A 368 -40.97 33.19 -19.66
N ARG A 369 -41.95 33.93 -19.14
CA ARG A 369 -43.17 34.30 -19.86
C ARG A 369 -42.90 35.09 -21.15
N ARG A 370 -41.92 36.00 -21.17
CA ARG A 370 -41.52 36.70 -22.40
C ARG A 370 -40.83 35.79 -23.42
N ILE A 371 -40.05 34.80 -22.98
CA ILE A 371 -39.51 33.75 -23.86
C ILE A 371 -40.66 32.97 -24.51
N VAL A 372 -41.68 32.57 -23.73
CA VAL A 372 -42.90 31.91 -24.25
C VAL A 372 -43.65 32.82 -25.21
N GLU A 373 -43.90 34.08 -24.85
CA GLU A 373 -44.69 35.02 -25.67
C GLU A 373 -43.97 35.35 -26.99
N ALA A 374 -42.64 35.54 -26.99
CA ALA A 374 -41.84 35.71 -28.21
C ALA A 374 -41.78 34.44 -29.07
N ALA A 375 -41.63 33.27 -28.44
CA ALA A 375 -41.65 31.97 -29.11
C ALA A 375 -42.99 31.69 -29.80
N VAL A 376 -44.10 31.91 -29.09
CA VAL A 376 -45.45 31.70 -29.59
C VAL A 376 -45.80 32.72 -30.66
N GLY A 377 -45.36 33.98 -30.53
CA GLY A 377 -45.49 34.98 -31.61
C GLY A 377 -44.82 34.55 -32.92
N LEU A 378 -43.70 33.84 -32.83
CA LEU A 378 -42.96 33.30 -33.98
C LEU A 378 -43.64 32.06 -34.62
N VAL A 379 -44.56 31.40 -33.90
CA VAL A 379 -45.36 30.26 -34.38
C VAL A 379 -46.77 30.68 -34.84
N ASP A 380 -47.35 31.70 -34.22
CA ASP A 380 -48.68 32.24 -34.53
C ASP A 380 -48.67 33.22 -35.72
N GLY A 381 -47.49 33.65 -36.18
CA GLY A 381 -47.31 34.58 -37.29
C GLY A 381 -47.79 34.02 -38.64
N THR A 382 -48.97 34.49 -39.10
CA THR A 382 -49.50 34.17 -40.44
C THR A 382 -48.75 34.85 -41.60
N GLU A 383 -47.73 35.64 -41.28
CA GLU A 383 -46.77 36.31 -42.17
C GLU A 383 -45.35 36.07 -41.60
N PRO A 384 -44.28 36.08 -42.43
CA PRO A 384 -42.93 35.75 -41.97
C PRO A 384 -42.43 36.71 -40.87
N PRO A 385 -41.76 36.18 -39.81
CA PRO A 385 -41.37 36.96 -38.64
C PRO A 385 -40.33 38.04 -38.99
N THR A 386 -40.50 39.22 -38.40
CA THR A 386 -39.61 40.36 -38.63
C THR A 386 -38.25 40.15 -37.99
N THR A 387 -37.21 40.80 -38.53
CA THR A 387 -35.85 40.78 -37.95
C THR A 387 -35.79 41.30 -36.50
N ALA A 388 -36.82 42.02 -36.03
CA ALA A 388 -36.94 42.46 -34.65
C ALA A 388 -37.39 41.30 -33.73
N GLU A 389 -38.44 40.58 -34.09
CA GLU A 389 -38.98 39.44 -33.33
C GLU A 389 -37.96 38.30 -33.24
N VAL A 390 -37.24 38.01 -34.33
CA VAL A 390 -36.14 37.02 -34.33
C VAL A 390 -35.03 37.44 -33.36
N ARG A 391 -34.68 38.73 -33.32
CA ARG A 391 -33.65 39.26 -32.41
C ARG A 391 -34.11 39.26 -30.95
N GLU A 392 -35.39 39.48 -30.70
CA GLU A 392 -35.99 39.40 -29.37
C GLU A 392 -35.99 37.96 -28.86
N LEU A 393 -36.44 36.97 -29.67
CA LEU A 393 -36.37 35.56 -29.29
C LEU A 393 -34.92 35.12 -29.00
N VAL A 394 -33.96 35.46 -29.86
CA VAL A 394 -32.54 35.12 -29.65
C VAL A 394 -31.98 35.79 -28.40
N GLY A 395 -32.38 37.04 -28.11
CA GLY A 395 -32.05 37.73 -26.87
C GLY A 395 -32.64 37.05 -25.63
N ALA A 396 -33.87 36.57 -25.73
CA ALA A 396 -34.58 35.89 -24.66
C ALA A 396 -34.02 34.48 -24.38
N LEU A 397 -33.73 33.70 -25.43
CA LEU A 397 -33.09 32.38 -25.30
C LEU A 397 -31.66 32.47 -24.75
N ARG A 398 -30.94 33.56 -25.05
CA ARG A 398 -29.65 33.84 -24.42
C ARG A 398 -29.71 34.05 -22.90
N LEU A 399 -30.89 34.16 -22.29
CA LEU A 399 -31.06 34.12 -20.83
C LEU A 399 -31.01 32.69 -20.28
N LEU A 400 -31.36 31.68 -21.08
CA LEU A 400 -31.31 30.25 -20.71
C LEU A 400 -29.89 29.65 -20.77
N ARG A 401 -28.87 30.45 -21.05
CA ARG A 401 -27.46 30.01 -21.25
C ARG A 401 -26.85 29.20 -20.08
N GLN A 402 -27.43 29.25 -18.89
CA GLN A 402 -26.97 28.51 -17.71
C GLN A 402 -27.67 27.16 -17.53
N GLN A 403 -28.69 26.87 -18.32
CA GLN A 403 -29.45 25.62 -18.30
C GLN A 403 -29.32 24.97 -19.68
N PRO A 404 -28.15 24.41 -20.04
CA PRO A 404 -27.86 23.93 -21.39
C PRO A 404 -28.91 22.92 -21.88
N ASP A 405 -29.45 22.07 -21.02
CA ASP A 405 -30.47 21.09 -21.37
C ASP A 405 -31.85 21.73 -21.60
N VAL A 406 -32.23 22.73 -20.80
CA VAL A 406 -33.45 23.52 -21.02
C VAL A 406 -33.33 24.27 -22.34
N LEU A 407 -32.17 24.89 -22.58
CA LEU A 407 -31.90 25.65 -23.78
C LEU A 407 -31.86 24.74 -25.03
N HIS A 408 -31.27 23.56 -24.94
CA HIS A 408 -31.29 22.56 -26.01
C HIS A 408 -32.73 22.11 -26.30
N ARG A 409 -33.52 21.75 -25.27
CA ARG A 409 -34.94 21.38 -25.41
C ARG A 409 -35.79 22.48 -26.04
N VAL A 410 -35.69 23.71 -25.53
CA VAL A 410 -36.46 24.87 -26.03
C VAL A 410 -36.04 25.21 -27.46
N ALA A 411 -34.74 25.21 -27.77
CA ALA A 411 -34.27 25.46 -29.13
C ALA A 411 -34.66 24.35 -30.12
N ASN A 412 -34.61 23.07 -29.75
CA ASN A 412 -35.12 21.98 -30.60
C ASN A 412 -36.63 22.12 -30.83
N THR A 413 -37.41 22.36 -29.78
CA THR A 413 -38.87 22.58 -29.89
C THR A 413 -39.17 23.74 -30.85
N LEU A 414 -38.39 24.82 -30.80
CA LEU A 414 -38.51 25.96 -31.71
C LEU A 414 -38.07 25.64 -33.14
N ILE A 415 -36.93 24.96 -33.34
CA ILE A 415 -36.48 24.50 -34.67
C ILE A 415 -37.53 23.59 -35.32
N GLU A 416 -38.09 22.65 -34.55
CA GLU A 416 -39.13 21.71 -34.99
C GLU A 416 -40.45 22.44 -35.33
N HIS A 417 -40.89 23.40 -34.49
CA HIS A 417 -42.13 24.13 -34.73
C HIS A 417 -42.02 25.15 -35.86
N VAL A 418 -40.93 25.91 -35.95
CA VAL A 418 -40.67 26.82 -37.09
C VAL A 418 -40.48 26.01 -38.38
N GLY A 419 -39.81 24.85 -38.29
CA GLY A 419 -39.66 23.90 -39.41
C GLY A 419 -40.98 23.29 -39.89
N ARG A 420 -41.96 23.05 -39.00
CA ARG A 420 -43.32 22.58 -39.35
C ARG A 420 -44.29 23.70 -39.73
N ALA A 421 -44.07 24.92 -39.24
CA ALA A 421 -44.84 26.11 -39.62
C ALA A 421 -44.48 26.64 -41.03
N ALA A 422 -43.33 26.23 -41.55
CA ALA A 422 -42.82 26.52 -42.88
C ALA A 422 -43.82 26.11 -44.00
N TRP A 423 -44.64 27.07 -44.41
CA TRP A 423 -45.33 27.15 -45.71
C TRP A 423 -46.64 26.35 -45.86
N ARG A 424 -47.67 26.76 -45.13
CA ARG A 424 -49.07 26.65 -45.62
C ARG A 424 -49.42 27.74 -46.65
N THR A 425 -48.58 27.97 -47.66
CA THR A 425 -48.89 28.85 -48.80
C THR A 425 -49.74 28.14 -49.87
N ALA A 426 -50.84 27.51 -49.42
CA ALA A 426 -51.90 27.03 -50.28
C ALA A 426 -52.80 28.20 -50.74
N GLY A 427 -52.25 29.05 -51.61
CA GLY A 427 -53.03 30.01 -52.41
C GLY A 427 -53.08 31.45 -51.91
N ARG A 428 -52.02 32.22 -52.16
CA ARG A 428 -52.13 33.68 -52.40
C ARG A 428 -51.15 34.12 -53.47
N THR A 429 -51.64 34.89 -54.44
CA THR A 429 -50.86 35.42 -55.57
C THR A 429 -50.32 36.81 -55.24
N ALA A 430 -49.05 36.92 -54.87
CA ALA A 430 -48.25 38.13 -55.02
C ALA A 430 -46.74 37.81 -54.87
N THR A 431 -45.92 38.54 -55.60
CA THR A 431 -44.45 38.52 -55.63
C THR A 431 -43.79 38.41 -54.25
N ALA A 432 -43.27 37.23 -53.90
CA ALA A 432 -42.60 36.94 -52.62
C ALA A 432 -41.36 36.01 -52.72
N GLU A 433 -40.82 35.81 -53.93
CA GLU A 433 -39.84 34.73 -54.23
C GLU A 433 -38.48 34.86 -53.52
N ASP A 434 -38.07 36.06 -53.05
CA ASP A 434 -36.75 36.29 -52.43
C ASP A 434 -36.77 36.44 -50.89
N ALA A 435 -37.90 36.82 -50.28
CA ALA A 435 -37.93 37.21 -48.86
C ALA A 435 -38.27 36.06 -47.90
N GLU A 436 -39.09 35.13 -48.35
CA GLU A 436 -39.69 34.07 -47.53
C GLU A 436 -38.67 33.01 -47.02
N PRO A 437 -37.75 32.46 -47.84
CA PRO A 437 -36.77 31.48 -47.37
C PRO A 437 -35.79 32.04 -46.33
N ILE A 438 -35.46 33.33 -46.42
CA ILE A 438 -34.38 33.97 -45.66
C ILE A 438 -34.76 34.13 -44.17
N ALA A 439 -36.01 34.48 -43.87
CA ALA A 439 -36.47 34.67 -42.48
C ALA A 439 -36.39 33.37 -41.66
N ALA A 440 -36.91 32.27 -42.21
CA ALA A 440 -36.88 30.95 -41.56
C ALA A 440 -35.44 30.44 -41.39
N GLN A 441 -34.59 30.59 -42.40
CA GLN A 441 -33.16 30.24 -42.31
C GLN A 441 -32.44 31.08 -41.25
N THR A 442 -32.78 32.37 -41.11
CA THR A 442 -32.18 33.25 -40.09
C THR A 442 -32.57 32.85 -38.66
N VAL A 443 -33.84 32.46 -38.44
CA VAL A 443 -34.32 31.95 -37.15
C VAL A 443 -33.62 30.64 -36.79
N VAL A 444 -33.62 29.67 -37.71
CA VAL A 444 -32.98 28.37 -37.51
C VAL A 444 -31.48 28.53 -37.28
N ALA A 445 -30.78 29.36 -38.07
CA ALA A 445 -29.35 29.63 -37.88
C ALA A 445 -29.04 30.28 -36.51
N ALA A 446 -29.90 31.18 -36.02
CA ALA A 446 -29.69 31.80 -34.72
C ALA A 446 -30.02 30.85 -33.54
N LEU A 447 -30.97 29.93 -33.70
CA LEU A 447 -31.22 28.84 -32.74
C LEU A 447 -30.05 27.86 -32.70
N TRP A 448 -29.52 27.46 -33.86
CA TRP A 448 -28.28 26.68 -33.96
C TRP A 448 -27.09 27.39 -33.31
N GLN A 449 -26.95 28.71 -33.50
CA GLN A 449 -25.89 29.49 -32.86
C GLN A 449 -25.98 29.45 -31.32
N VAL A 450 -27.19 29.56 -30.77
CA VAL A 450 -27.41 29.49 -29.31
C VAL A 450 -27.16 28.07 -28.77
N GLN A 451 -27.52 27.02 -29.50
CA GLN A 451 -27.14 25.64 -29.14
C GLN A 451 -25.64 25.40 -29.24
N ALA A 452 -24.98 25.93 -30.28
CA ALA A 452 -23.53 25.86 -30.45
C ALA A 452 -22.78 26.61 -29.32
N GLU A 453 -23.29 27.76 -28.86
CA GLU A 453 -22.77 28.46 -27.68
C GLU A 453 -22.87 27.58 -26.41
N ALA A 454 -23.97 26.84 -26.22
CA ALA A 454 -24.16 25.93 -25.09
C ALA A 454 -23.25 24.69 -25.16
N TYR A 455 -23.19 24.04 -26.34
CA TYR A 455 -22.31 22.90 -26.60
C TYR A 455 -20.84 23.27 -26.43
N LEU A 456 -20.42 24.44 -26.93
CA LEU A 456 -19.04 24.92 -26.79
C LEU A 456 -18.67 25.17 -25.31
N ARG A 457 -19.57 25.77 -24.51
CA ARG A 457 -19.37 25.92 -23.06
C ARG A 457 -19.22 24.57 -22.36
N ARG A 458 -20.03 23.58 -22.74
CA ARG A 458 -19.97 22.23 -22.17
C ARG A 458 -18.66 21.53 -22.53
N SER A 459 -18.25 21.60 -23.79
CA SER A 459 -16.95 21.12 -24.27
C SER A 459 -15.79 21.77 -23.50
N GLN A 460 -15.82 23.10 -23.34
CA GLN A 460 -14.85 23.84 -22.51
C GLN A 460 -14.90 23.46 -21.02
N SER A 461 -16.05 23.02 -20.50
CA SER A 461 -16.15 22.52 -19.12
C SER A 461 -15.55 21.12 -18.97
N GLN A 462 -15.79 20.24 -19.94
CA GLN A 462 -15.14 18.92 -20.00
C GLN A 462 -13.63 19.05 -20.20
N GLU A 463 -13.18 19.97 -21.07
CA GLU A 463 -11.75 20.27 -21.30
C GLU A 463 -11.07 20.83 -20.03
N ARG A 464 -11.77 21.67 -19.25
CA ARG A 464 -11.29 22.12 -17.93
C ARG A 464 -11.19 20.98 -16.94
N LEU A 465 -12.24 20.16 -16.77
CA LEU A 465 -12.20 18.98 -15.89
C LEU A 465 -11.10 17.99 -16.28
N LEU A 466 -10.86 17.76 -17.58
CA LEU A 466 -9.75 16.93 -18.07
C LEU A 466 -8.39 17.57 -17.76
N THR A 467 -8.26 18.90 -17.88
CA THR A 467 -7.03 19.63 -17.53
C THR A 467 -6.76 19.61 -16.03
N GLU A 468 -7.79 19.76 -15.20
CA GLU A 468 -7.74 19.64 -13.74
C GLU A 468 -7.31 18.22 -13.35
N GLN A 469 -7.98 17.18 -13.86
CA GLN A 469 -7.61 15.78 -13.64
C GLN A 469 -6.17 15.47 -14.06
N PHE A 470 -5.71 15.97 -15.21
CA PHE A 470 -4.34 15.77 -15.69
C PHE A 470 -3.30 16.42 -14.76
N ARG A 471 -3.52 17.68 -14.37
CA ARG A 471 -2.60 18.41 -13.45
C ARG A 471 -2.55 17.76 -12.07
N LEU A 472 -3.70 17.39 -11.54
CA LEU A 472 -3.84 16.75 -10.24
C LEU A 472 -3.19 15.36 -10.22
N SER A 473 -3.39 14.56 -11.27
CA SER A 473 -2.69 13.27 -11.43
C SER A 473 -1.18 13.45 -11.49
N ALA A 474 -0.69 14.45 -12.22
CA ALA A 474 0.74 14.76 -12.25
C ALA A 474 1.28 15.19 -10.88
N ALA A 475 0.52 15.98 -10.11
CA ALA A 475 0.92 16.44 -8.78
C ALA A 475 0.90 15.33 -7.71
N LEU A 476 -0.08 14.40 -7.76
CA LEU A 476 -0.16 13.27 -6.82
C LEU A 476 0.81 12.13 -7.14
N LEU A 477 1.28 12.01 -8.38
CA LEU A 477 2.22 10.97 -8.80
C LEU A 477 3.69 11.44 -8.83
N ASP A 478 3.97 12.72 -8.55
CA ASP A 478 5.32 13.25 -8.39
C ASP A 478 5.85 12.95 -6.99
N SER A 479 6.67 11.90 -6.86
CA SER A 479 7.30 11.53 -5.58
C SER A 479 8.33 12.55 -5.07
N THR A 480 8.69 13.56 -5.88
CA THR A 480 9.52 14.70 -5.47
C THR A 480 8.72 15.97 -5.14
N GLY A 481 7.39 15.90 -5.29
CA GLY A 481 6.47 17.00 -5.05
C GLY A 481 6.15 17.27 -3.56
N PRO A 482 5.23 18.20 -3.28
CA PRO A 482 4.73 18.45 -1.92
C PRO A 482 4.01 17.23 -1.35
N ASP A 483 4.05 17.03 -0.02
CA ASP A 483 3.36 15.91 0.63
C ASP A 483 1.85 15.93 0.29
N PRO A 484 1.30 14.87 -0.35
CA PRO A 484 -0.10 14.81 -0.73
C PRO A 484 -1.09 14.95 0.44
N ARG A 485 -0.63 14.71 1.68
CA ARG A 485 -1.43 14.94 2.90
C ARG A 485 -1.79 16.41 3.11
N THR A 486 -0.99 17.34 2.59
CA THR A 486 -1.24 18.79 2.71
C THR A 486 -2.48 19.27 1.93
N LEU A 487 -3.05 18.43 1.05
CA LEU A 487 -4.16 18.76 0.16
C LEU A 487 -3.92 19.97 -0.78
N HIS A 488 -2.68 20.46 -0.91
CA HIS A 488 -2.36 21.60 -1.78
C HIS A 488 -2.64 21.32 -3.27
N TRP A 489 -2.69 20.05 -3.67
CA TRP A 489 -3.08 19.59 -5.01
C TRP A 489 -4.56 19.86 -5.37
N LEU A 490 -5.41 20.23 -4.40
CA LEU A 490 -6.76 20.74 -4.66
C LEU A 490 -6.78 22.18 -5.19
N ALA A 491 -5.66 22.91 -5.13
CA ALA A 491 -5.57 24.30 -5.56
C ALA A 491 -5.92 24.47 -7.05
N GLY A 492 -6.96 25.26 -7.33
CA GLY A 492 -7.44 25.51 -8.69
C GLY A 492 -8.37 24.43 -9.26
N THR A 493 -8.85 23.50 -8.42
CA THR A 493 -10.00 22.63 -8.72
C THR A 493 -11.33 23.32 -8.39
N HIS A 494 -12.46 22.65 -8.63
CA HIS A 494 -13.80 23.08 -8.23
C HIS A 494 -14.12 22.90 -6.72
N VAL A 495 -13.18 22.37 -5.92
CA VAL A 495 -13.38 22.19 -4.46
C VAL A 495 -13.19 23.51 -3.71
N ARG A 496 -14.17 23.85 -2.87
CA ARG A 496 -14.14 25.03 -1.99
C ARG A 496 -13.22 24.83 -0.80
N ALA A 497 -13.39 23.72 -0.08
CA ALA A 497 -12.61 23.34 1.09
C ALA A 497 -12.54 21.82 1.22
N GLY A 498 -11.57 21.29 1.95
CA GLY A 498 -11.48 19.84 2.21
C GLY A 498 -10.56 19.48 3.36
N VAL A 499 -10.72 18.27 3.90
CA VAL A 499 -9.90 17.71 4.97
C VAL A 499 -9.59 16.25 4.69
N LEU A 500 -8.41 15.80 5.12
CA LEU A 500 -7.96 14.42 5.00
C LEU A 500 -7.65 13.90 6.39
N ALA A 501 -8.27 12.79 6.76
CA ALA A 501 -7.96 12.08 7.99
C ALA A 501 -7.54 10.63 7.71
N LEU A 502 -6.53 10.16 8.42
CA LEU A 502 -5.99 8.81 8.30
C LEU A 502 -6.27 8.01 9.58
N TRP A 503 -6.39 6.68 9.48
CA TRP A 503 -6.59 5.84 10.67
C TRP A 503 -5.34 5.82 11.56
N THR A 504 -5.51 5.95 12.88
CA THR A 504 -4.39 5.79 13.82
C THR A 504 -4.01 4.32 14.01
N ASP A 505 -5.03 3.49 14.24
CA ASP A 505 -4.91 2.07 14.60
C ASP A 505 -5.80 1.17 13.70
N GLY A 506 -6.13 1.68 12.50
CA GLY A 506 -7.03 1.06 11.54
C GLY A 506 -8.54 1.35 11.78
N PRO A 507 -9.40 0.96 10.83
CA PRO A 507 -10.83 1.30 10.85
C PRO A 507 -11.63 0.69 12.03
N ALA A 508 -11.14 -0.39 12.63
CA ALA A 508 -11.82 -1.08 13.74
C ALA A 508 -11.90 -0.24 15.02
N GLU A 509 -10.85 0.54 15.31
CA GLU A 509 -10.76 1.42 16.49
C GLU A 509 -11.48 2.76 16.29
N ARG A 510 -12.05 3.01 15.09
CA ARG A 510 -12.86 4.19 14.73
C ARG A 510 -12.16 5.56 14.88
N ARG A 511 -10.85 5.57 15.13
CA ARG A 511 -10.05 6.76 15.39
C ARG A 511 -9.32 7.27 14.15
N LEU A 512 -9.55 8.54 13.86
CA LEU A 512 -9.02 9.26 12.72
C LEU A 512 -8.12 10.41 13.20
N GLU A 513 -6.93 10.51 12.63
CA GLU A 513 -6.04 11.67 12.74
C GLU A 513 -6.23 12.57 11.51
N LEU A 514 -6.65 13.82 11.71
CA LEU A 514 -6.64 14.86 10.68
C LEU A 514 -5.19 15.25 10.34
N VAL A 515 -4.74 14.85 9.15
CA VAL A 515 -3.38 15.11 8.64
C VAL A 515 -3.33 16.24 7.61
N GLY A 516 -4.49 16.68 7.11
CA GLY A 516 -4.59 17.60 5.99
C GLY A 516 -5.83 18.49 6.04
N THR A 517 -5.67 19.75 5.64
CA THR A 517 -6.77 20.70 5.47
C THR A 517 -6.47 21.65 4.31
N TYR A 518 -7.40 21.76 3.37
CA TYR A 518 -7.41 22.71 2.27
C TYR A 518 -8.53 23.72 2.53
N ASP A 519 -8.14 24.97 2.75
CA ASP A 519 -9.05 26.09 3.05
C ASP A 519 -8.46 27.38 2.47
N PRO A 520 -8.68 27.66 1.18
CA PRO A 520 -8.07 28.80 0.49
C PRO A 520 -8.62 30.16 0.96
N ASP A 521 -9.84 30.18 1.51
CA ASP A 521 -10.53 31.38 1.98
C ASP A 521 -10.37 31.62 3.49
N ALA A 522 -9.67 30.74 4.21
CA ALA A 522 -9.51 30.76 5.67
C ALA A 522 -10.86 30.79 6.42
N ALA A 523 -11.83 30.00 5.94
CA ALA A 523 -13.19 29.92 6.46
C ALA A 523 -13.38 28.87 7.56
N LEU A 524 -12.46 27.92 7.72
CA LEU A 524 -12.49 26.91 8.78
C LEU A 524 -11.87 27.45 10.08
N PRO A 525 -12.44 27.08 11.25
CA PRO A 525 -11.78 27.25 12.53
C PRO A 525 -10.63 26.23 12.68
N GLU A 526 -9.82 26.37 13.73
CA GLU A 526 -8.86 25.34 14.12
C GLU A 526 -9.60 24.01 14.43
N LEU A 527 -9.29 22.97 13.66
CA LEU A 527 -9.92 21.65 13.76
C LEU A 527 -9.15 20.77 14.77
N PRO A 528 -9.83 19.89 15.52
CA PRO A 528 -9.17 18.93 16.40
C PRO A 528 -8.34 17.94 15.58
N ARG A 529 -7.13 17.61 16.04
CA ARG A 529 -6.26 16.65 15.34
C ARG A 529 -6.81 15.22 15.38
N ASP A 530 -7.40 14.80 16.50
CA ASP A 530 -7.96 13.47 16.68
C ASP A 530 -9.49 13.50 16.71
N LEU A 531 -10.12 12.60 15.96
CA LEU A 531 -11.57 12.47 15.80
C LEU A 531 -12.02 11.01 15.91
N ASP A 532 -13.26 10.81 16.38
CA ASP A 532 -14.00 9.58 16.09
C ASP A 532 -14.65 9.70 14.70
N VAL A 533 -14.74 8.61 13.96
CA VAL A 533 -15.38 8.55 12.64
C VAL A 533 -16.85 9.03 12.64
N GLY A 534 -17.55 8.91 13.77
CA GLY A 534 -18.89 9.49 13.98
C GLY A 534 -18.95 11.01 13.81
N HIS A 535 -17.84 11.70 14.09
CA HIS A 535 -17.68 13.15 13.97
C HIS A 535 -16.92 13.57 12.69
N PHE A 536 -16.64 12.64 11.77
CA PHE A 536 -16.04 12.93 10.48
C PHE A 536 -17.12 12.88 9.37
N PRO A 537 -17.29 13.93 8.54
CA PRO A 537 -16.46 15.12 8.45
C PRO A 537 -16.83 16.15 9.53
N PRO A 538 -15.87 16.97 10.02
CA PRO A 538 -16.15 17.96 11.04
C PRO A 538 -17.26 18.92 10.62
N ARG A 539 -18.20 19.24 11.53
CA ARG A 539 -19.32 20.15 11.27
C ARG A 539 -18.92 21.48 10.62
N ALA A 540 -17.76 22.00 10.98
CA ALA A 540 -17.25 23.24 10.42
C ALA A 540 -17.06 23.17 8.89
N LEU A 541 -16.66 22.01 8.35
CA LEU A 541 -16.56 21.79 6.91
C LEU A 541 -17.94 21.67 6.25
N THR A 542 -18.87 20.94 6.87
CA THR A 542 -20.21 20.70 6.27
C THR A 542 -21.03 21.99 6.12
N VAL A 543 -20.82 22.97 7.00
CA VAL A 543 -21.47 24.29 6.95
C VAL A 543 -20.97 25.14 5.77
N LEU A 544 -19.74 24.95 5.30
CA LEU A 544 -19.17 25.69 4.15
C LEU A 544 -19.83 25.34 2.81
N ALA A 545 -20.47 24.17 2.70
CA ALA A 545 -21.23 23.82 1.51
C ALA A 545 -22.35 24.83 1.28
N ASP A 546 -22.38 25.45 0.12
CA ASP A 546 -23.40 26.41 -0.28
C ASP A 546 -24.60 25.73 -0.98
N PRO A 547 -25.79 25.69 -0.36
CA PRO A 547 -26.97 25.06 -0.96
C PRO A 547 -27.50 25.81 -2.18
N ALA A 548 -27.26 27.12 -2.30
CA ALA A 548 -27.65 27.91 -3.46
C ALA A 548 -26.78 27.55 -4.68
N ALA A 549 -25.48 27.27 -4.44
CA ALA A 549 -24.56 26.73 -5.43
C ALA A 549 -24.71 25.22 -5.68
N ARG A 550 -25.68 24.55 -5.03
CA ARG A 550 -25.89 23.09 -5.04
C ARG A 550 -24.64 22.30 -4.62
N GLU A 551 -23.91 22.82 -3.63
CA GLU A 551 -22.77 22.12 -3.05
C GLU A 551 -23.19 21.13 -1.96
N ALA A 552 -22.38 20.09 -1.79
CA ALA A 552 -22.47 19.12 -0.71
C ALA A 552 -21.06 18.83 -0.17
N CYS A 553 -21.00 18.28 1.05
CA CYS A 553 -19.76 17.75 1.61
C CYS A 553 -19.64 16.26 1.25
N PHE A 554 -18.79 15.92 0.29
CA PHE A 554 -18.53 14.55 -0.12
C PHE A 554 -17.47 13.91 0.77
N VAL A 555 -17.72 12.71 1.26
CA VAL A 555 -16.79 11.89 2.02
C VAL A 555 -16.48 10.63 1.21
N VAL A 556 -15.19 10.43 0.92
CA VAL A 556 -14.70 9.35 0.08
C VAL A 556 -13.67 8.52 0.84
N PRO A 557 -13.82 7.17 0.87
CA PRO A 557 -12.81 6.28 1.42
C PRO A 557 -11.50 6.32 0.63
N VAL A 558 -10.40 6.60 1.31
CA VAL A 558 -9.04 6.50 0.76
C VAL A 558 -8.53 5.09 1.07
N ARG A 559 -8.97 4.12 0.26
CA ARG A 559 -8.65 2.70 0.48
C ARG A 559 -8.50 1.91 -0.83
N THR A 560 -7.63 0.91 -0.79
CA THR A 560 -7.50 -0.16 -1.79
C THR A 560 -8.17 -1.43 -1.28
N ARG A 561 -8.11 -2.54 -2.04
CA ARG A 561 -8.56 -3.86 -1.54
C ARG A 561 -7.65 -4.45 -0.45
N GLU A 562 -6.43 -3.96 -0.31
CA GLU A 562 -5.41 -4.49 0.61
C GLU A 562 -5.19 -3.60 1.83
N ARG A 563 -5.46 -2.29 1.72
CA ARG A 563 -5.21 -1.31 2.78
C ARG A 563 -6.25 -0.21 2.78
N ASP A 564 -6.77 0.08 3.98
CA ASP A 564 -7.58 1.26 4.25
C ASP A 564 -6.68 2.33 4.90
N TRP A 565 -6.52 3.48 4.25
CA TRP A 565 -5.69 4.58 4.75
C TRP A 565 -6.49 5.57 5.59
N GLY A 566 -7.77 5.81 5.26
CA GLY A 566 -8.58 6.84 5.92
C GLY A 566 -9.72 7.37 5.05
N LEU A 567 -10.13 8.60 5.33
CA LEU A 567 -11.24 9.30 4.66
C LEU A 567 -10.80 10.69 4.17
N LEU A 568 -11.17 11.02 2.93
CA LEU A 568 -11.10 12.36 2.36
C LEU A 568 -12.50 12.98 2.42
N ALA A 569 -12.62 14.21 2.93
CA ALA A 569 -13.86 14.98 2.81
C ALA A 569 -13.63 16.29 2.07
N VAL A 570 -14.50 16.61 1.11
CA VAL A 570 -14.39 17.80 0.25
C VAL A 570 -15.76 18.47 0.04
N VAL A 571 -15.77 19.79 -0.01
CA VAL A 571 -16.95 20.61 -0.34
C VAL A 571 -16.87 21.04 -1.79
N GLY A 572 -17.89 20.70 -2.57
CA GLY A 572 -17.97 21.09 -3.98
C GLY A 572 -19.38 20.89 -4.55
N ALA A 573 -19.59 21.29 -5.80
CA ALA A 573 -20.89 21.14 -6.48
C ALA A 573 -21.21 19.66 -6.78
N VAL A 574 -22.50 19.32 -6.80
CA VAL A 574 -22.98 18.02 -7.31
C VAL A 574 -22.89 17.99 -8.84
N ASP A 575 -22.12 17.04 -9.38
CA ASP A 575 -21.95 16.85 -10.83
C ASP A 575 -22.95 15.84 -11.37
N THR A 576 -23.91 16.29 -12.17
CA THR A 576 -24.91 15.41 -12.82
C THR A 576 -24.51 14.95 -14.22
N THR A 577 -23.34 15.39 -14.72
CA THR A 577 -22.95 15.30 -16.13
C THR A 577 -21.76 14.38 -16.40
N SER A 578 -20.83 14.22 -15.46
CA SER A 578 -19.67 13.34 -15.64
C SER A 578 -20.04 11.86 -15.46
N ALA A 579 -19.70 11.04 -16.45
CA ALA A 579 -19.73 9.58 -16.34
C ALA A 579 -18.57 9.00 -15.48
N ARG A 580 -17.67 9.85 -14.96
CA ARG A 580 -16.56 9.46 -14.08
C ARG A 580 -16.69 10.11 -12.71
N ASP A 581 -16.54 9.30 -11.68
CA ASP A 581 -16.54 9.72 -10.29
C ASP A 581 -15.21 10.40 -9.93
N THR A 582 -15.19 11.72 -9.95
CA THR A 582 -13.97 12.52 -9.80
C THR A 582 -13.31 12.33 -8.43
N TYR A 583 -14.09 12.30 -7.36
CA TYR A 583 -13.53 12.20 -6.00
C TYR A 583 -13.02 10.78 -5.70
N LEU A 584 -13.69 9.73 -6.20
CA LEU A 584 -13.17 8.36 -6.15
C LEU A 584 -11.80 8.24 -6.85
N HIS A 585 -11.66 8.87 -8.02
CA HIS A 585 -10.40 8.85 -8.76
C HIS A 585 -9.27 9.53 -7.98
N TRP A 586 -9.55 10.64 -7.29
CA TRP A 586 -8.56 11.32 -6.45
C TRP A 586 -8.18 10.49 -5.22
N ALA A 587 -9.13 9.80 -4.59
CA ALA A 587 -8.86 8.87 -3.50
C ALA A 587 -7.98 7.68 -3.94
N GLN A 588 -8.16 7.18 -5.16
CA GLN A 588 -7.29 6.15 -5.75
C GLN A 588 -5.87 6.68 -5.99
N LEU A 589 -5.72 7.92 -6.46
CA LEU A 589 -4.41 8.57 -6.62
C LEU A 589 -3.70 8.81 -5.28
N LEU A 590 -4.43 9.21 -4.23
CA LEU A 590 -3.91 9.29 -2.87
C LEU A 590 -3.40 7.93 -2.37
N CYS A 591 -4.15 6.85 -2.60
CA CYS A 591 -3.71 5.50 -2.25
C CYS A 591 -2.40 5.15 -2.96
N ALA A 592 -2.31 5.38 -4.28
CA ALA A 592 -1.10 5.12 -5.06
C ALA A 592 0.12 5.91 -4.53
N ALA A 593 -0.07 7.18 -4.15
CA ALA A 593 0.97 8.01 -3.55
C ALA A 593 1.43 7.47 -2.18
N PHE A 594 0.49 7.11 -1.30
CA PHE A 594 0.81 6.59 0.03
C PHE A 594 1.45 5.19 -0.01
N ASP A 595 0.99 4.31 -0.91
CA ASP A 595 1.57 2.98 -1.10
C ASP A 595 2.97 3.07 -1.73
N GLY A 596 3.19 4.01 -2.66
CA GLY A 596 4.53 4.32 -3.19
C GLY A 596 5.49 4.80 -2.11
N GLU A 597 5.10 5.79 -1.31
CA GLU A 597 5.92 6.31 -0.20
C GLU A 597 6.18 5.24 0.87
N ALA A 598 5.20 4.36 1.14
CA ALA A 598 5.35 3.24 2.06
C ALA A 598 6.32 2.17 1.53
N LEU A 599 6.28 1.88 0.23
CA LEU A 599 7.20 0.96 -0.43
C LEU A 599 8.63 1.52 -0.42
N GLU A 600 8.83 2.79 -0.79
CA GLU A 600 10.15 3.44 -0.73
C GLU A 600 10.74 3.45 0.69
N ARG A 601 9.92 3.78 1.70
CA ARG A 601 10.34 3.70 3.11
C ARG A 601 10.69 2.27 3.54
N ALA A 602 9.92 1.27 3.10
CA ALA A 602 10.20 -0.13 3.41
C ALA A 602 11.49 -0.64 2.75
N VAL A 603 11.74 -0.27 1.49
CA VAL A 603 12.98 -0.55 0.76
C VAL A 603 14.17 0.09 1.46
N ARG A 604 14.13 1.41 1.71
CA ARG A 604 15.22 2.14 2.38
C ARG A 604 15.53 1.59 3.77
N ALA A 605 14.50 1.30 4.58
CA ALA A 605 14.69 0.67 5.89
C ALA A 605 15.24 -0.76 5.79
N SER A 606 15.00 -1.48 4.69
CA SER A 606 15.64 -2.76 4.41
C SER A 606 17.12 -2.59 4.08
N GLU A 607 17.45 -1.69 3.15
CA GLU A 607 18.82 -1.36 2.74
C GLU A 607 19.67 -0.89 3.92
N GLU A 608 19.15 0.04 4.73
CA GLU A 608 19.81 0.51 5.95
C GLU A 608 20.06 -0.65 6.93
N ARG A 609 19.07 -1.53 7.17
CA ARG A 609 19.27 -2.71 8.04
C ARG A 609 20.34 -3.65 7.51
N TYR A 610 20.40 -3.90 6.20
CA TYR A 610 21.45 -4.72 5.61
C TYR A 610 22.84 -4.05 5.71
N ALA A 611 22.93 -2.74 5.46
CA ALA A 611 24.16 -1.98 5.60
C ALA A 611 24.67 -1.97 7.06
N TYR A 612 23.79 -1.73 8.04
CA TYR A 612 24.14 -1.79 9.46
C TYR A 612 24.51 -3.20 9.91
N ALA A 613 23.84 -4.25 9.43
CA ALA A 613 24.20 -5.63 9.76
C ALA A 613 25.60 -5.99 9.26
N ALA A 614 25.95 -5.60 8.02
CA ALA A 614 27.28 -5.81 7.46
C ALA A 614 28.37 -4.98 8.17
N ALA A 615 28.09 -3.72 8.50
CA ALA A 615 29.00 -2.89 9.29
C ALA A 615 29.22 -3.44 10.70
N ALA A 616 28.17 -3.96 11.36
CA ALA A 616 28.24 -4.48 12.72
C ALA A 616 29.06 -5.79 12.83
N SER A 617 29.07 -6.64 11.79
CA SER A 617 29.96 -7.82 11.77
C SER A 617 31.43 -7.47 11.46
N ASN A 618 31.70 -6.24 10.99
CA ASN A 618 33.03 -5.77 10.56
C ASN A 618 33.62 -6.59 9.38
N ASP A 619 32.75 -7.29 8.63
CA ASP A 619 33.10 -8.09 7.47
C ASP A 619 33.16 -7.25 6.19
N GLY A 620 33.96 -7.71 5.23
CA GLY A 620 33.87 -7.24 3.84
C GLY A 620 32.84 -8.03 3.05
N LEU A 621 31.78 -7.38 2.55
CA LEU A 621 30.89 -7.98 1.56
C LEU A 621 31.58 -8.14 0.20
N TRP A 622 31.24 -9.22 -0.50
CA TRP A 622 31.66 -9.51 -1.87
C TRP A 622 30.54 -10.21 -2.67
N GLU A 623 30.53 -9.99 -3.98
CA GLU A 623 29.60 -10.61 -4.92
C GLU A 623 30.36 -10.92 -6.23
N TRP A 624 30.14 -12.10 -6.80
CA TRP A 624 30.70 -12.52 -8.07
C TRP A 624 29.56 -12.95 -9.01
N ASP A 625 29.42 -12.20 -10.10
CA ASP A 625 28.54 -12.49 -11.22
C ASP A 625 29.19 -13.54 -12.13
N LEU A 626 28.50 -14.67 -12.31
CA LEU A 626 28.98 -15.80 -13.10
C LEU A 626 28.65 -15.69 -14.60
N GLU A 627 27.80 -14.74 -14.98
CA GLU A 627 27.44 -14.45 -16.37
C GLU A 627 28.38 -13.39 -16.96
N THR A 628 28.57 -12.27 -16.26
CA THR A 628 29.48 -11.20 -16.70
C THR A 628 30.94 -11.43 -16.29
N GLY A 629 31.18 -12.28 -15.29
CA GLY A 629 32.49 -12.49 -14.67
C GLY A 629 32.91 -11.35 -13.72
N GLY A 630 32.07 -10.33 -13.52
CA GLY A 630 32.36 -9.18 -12.68
C GLY A 630 32.37 -9.53 -11.19
N ILE A 631 33.33 -8.98 -10.44
CA ILE A 631 33.40 -9.13 -8.98
C ILE A 631 33.25 -7.77 -8.30
N TYR A 632 32.18 -7.63 -7.54
CA TYR A 632 31.97 -6.53 -6.61
C TYR A 632 32.61 -6.85 -5.25
N VAL A 633 33.31 -5.87 -4.68
CA VAL A 633 33.87 -5.93 -3.33
C VAL A 633 33.66 -4.58 -2.64
N SER A 634 33.11 -4.65 -1.42
CA SER A 634 32.97 -3.49 -0.53
C SER A 634 34.33 -2.90 -0.11
N ASP A 635 34.35 -1.63 0.30
CA ASP A 635 35.57 -0.95 0.78
C ASP A 635 36.24 -1.69 1.95
N ARG A 636 35.44 -2.33 2.81
CA ARG A 636 35.94 -3.19 3.89
C ARG A 636 36.65 -4.42 3.34
N CYS A 637 36.08 -5.09 2.33
CA CYS A 637 36.72 -6.21 1.66
C CYS A 637 38.02 -5.78 0.95
N ARG A 638 38.00 -4.63 0.26
CA ARG A 638 39.20 -4.01 -0.35
C ARG A 638 40.30 -3.77 0.69
N THR A 639 39.94 -3.22 1.85
CA THR A 639 40.87 -2.97 2.97
C THR A 639 41.49 -4.26 3.50
N LEU A 640 40.70 -5.33 3.67
CA LEU A 640 41.18 -6.64 4.14
C LEU A 640 42.15 -7.30 3.15
N LEU A 641 41.85 -7.22 1.86
CA LEU A 641 42.64 -7.78 0.76
C LEU A 641 43.78 -6.85 0.29
N GLY A 642 43.97 -5.68 0.91
CA GLY A 642 45.01 -4.72 0.56
C GLY A 642 44.87 -4.09 -0.83
N LEU A 643 43.64 -3.99 -1.35
CA LEU A 643 43.33 -3.54 -2.70
C LEU A 643 43.14 -2.01 -2.79
N PRO A 644 43.53 -1.37 -3.91
CA PRO A 644 43.17 0.03 -4.17
C PRO A 644 41.66 0.25 -4.25
N PRO A 645 41.15 1.47 -3.95
CA PRO A 645 39.73 1.82 -4.06
C PRO A 645 39.17 1.54 -5.46
N ASP A 646 39.89 1.95 -6.51
CA ASP A 646 39.42 1.89 -7.89
C ASP A 646 39.91 0.66 -8.68
N ALA A 647 40.53 -0.31 -8.01
CA ALA A 647 40.97 -1.53 -8.68
C ALA A 647 39.77 -2.37 -9.14
N MET A 648 39.65 -2.64 -10.44
CA MET A 648 38.80 -3.72 -10.94
C MET A 648 39.30 -5.05 -10.37
N LEU A 649 38.39 -5.85 -9.84
CA LEU A 649 38.70 -7.20 -9.39
C LEU A 649 38.19 -8.23 -10.39
N THR A 650 39.05 -9.20 -10.71
CA THR A 650 38.69 -10.41 -11.45
C THR A 650 38.97 -11.63 -10.58
N ILE A 651 38.45 -12.80 -10.97
CA ILE A 651 38.69 -14.04 -10.22
C ILE A 651 40.18 -14.43 -10.21
N GLU A 652 40.92 -14.14 -11.29
CA GLU A 652 42.38 -14.31 -11.37
C GLU A 652 43.08 -13.36 -10.41
N THR A 653 42.63 -12.11 -10.34
CA THR A 653 43.20 -11.10 -9.45
C THR A 653 43.02 -11.51 -7.98
N TRP A 654 41.83 -11.96 -7.59
CA TRP A 654 41.55 -12.46 -6.24
C TRP A 654 42.34 -13.73 -5.93
N THR A 655 42.29 -14.75 -6.79
CA THR A 655 43.02 -16.01 -6.57
C THR A 655 44.54 -15.81 -6.48
N SER A 656 45.10 -14.83 -7.21
CA SER A 656 46.52 -14.44 -7.10
C SER A 656 46.91 -13.83 -5.75
N ALA A 657 45.95 -13.39 -4.93
CA ALA A 657 46.16 -12.86 -3.59
C ALA A 657 46.09 -13.94 -2.48
N ILE A 658 45.73 -15.17 -2.83
CA ILE A 658 45.64 -16.31 -1.90
C ILE A 658 47.03 -16.98 -1.79
N HIS A 659 47.39 -17.41 -0.58
CA HIS A 659 48.61 -18.18 -0.35
C HIS A 659 48.58 -19.53 -1.10
N ALA A 660 49.71 -19.95 -1.68
CA ALA A 660 49.77 -21.11 -2.57
C ALA A 660 49.19 -22.41 -1.96
N ASP A 661 49.54 -22.73 -0.71
CA ASP A 661 49.00 -23.92 -0.01
C ASP A 661 47.46 -23.91 0.16
N ASP A 662 46.84 -22.72 0.22
CA ASP A 662 45.43 -22.56 0.59
C ASP A 662 44.51 -22.47 -0.65
N LEU A 663 45.07 -22.13 -1.82
CA LEU A 663 44.32 -21.89 -3.06
C LEU A 663 43.42 -23.06 -3.46
N ALA A 664 43.91 -24.30 -3.30
CA ALA A 664 43.14 -25.49 -3.66
C ALA A 664 41.84 -25.62 -2.84
N ALA A 665 41.87 -25.30 -1.55
CA ALA A 665 40.69 -25.35 -0.68
C ALA A 665 39.65 -24.28 -1.05
N VAL A 666 40.11 -23.07 -1.39
CA VAL A 666 39.22 -21.98 -1.80
C VAL A 666 38.53 -22.28 -3.13
N LEU A 667 39.25 -22.86 -4.11
CA LEU A 667 38.66 -23.25 -5.39
C LEU A 667 37.60 -24.36 -5.24
N VAL A 668 37.79 -25.31 -4.31
CA VAL A 668 36.77 -26.32 -3.99
C VAL A 668 35.52 -25.67 -3.39
N ALA A 669 35.67 -24.80 -2.38
CA ALA A 669 34.53 -24.11 -1.76
C ALA A 669 33.72 -23.26 -2.77
N LEU A 670 34.41 -22.53 -3.66
CA LEU A 670 33.75 -21.77 -4.73
C LEU A 670 33.04 -22.69 -5.76
N GLY A 671 33.61 -23.88 -6.03
CA GLY A 671 32.99 -24.89 -6.88
C GLY A 671 31.72 -25.48 -6.26
N GLU A 672 31.72 -25.76 -4.96
CA GLU A 672 30.55 -26.25 -4.22
C GLU A 672 29.41 -25.23 -4.22
N ALA A 673 29.67 -23.97 -3.87
CA ALA A 673 28.66 -22.92 -3.85
C ALA A 673 28.10 -22.58 -5.25
N ARG A 674 28.87 -22.86 -6.32
CA ARG A 674 28.40 -22.73 -7.71
C ARG A 674 27.55 -23.93 -8.16
N GLY A 675 27.74 -25.10 -7.56
CA GLY A 675 27.05 -26.33 -7.93
C GLY A 675 25.62 -26.44 -7.41
N GLU A 676 25.30 -25.77 -6.31
CA GLU A 676 24.00 -25.86 -5.63
C GLU A 676 23.59 -24.49 -5.07
N ALA A 677 22.37 -24.03 -5.40
CA ALA A 677 21.84 -22.79 -4.84
C ALA A 677 21.53 -22.94 -3.34
N ASP A 678 21.57 -21.84 -2.58
CA ASP A 678 21.39 -21.80 -1.12
C ASP A 678 22.41 -22.63 -0.30
N ARG A 679 23.38 -23.26 -0.96
CA ARG A 679 24.47 -24.00 -0.32
C ARG A 679 25.50 -23.04 0.27
N ALA A 680 25.43 -22.85 1.59
CA ALA A 680 26.44 -22.11 2.32
C ALA A 680 27.79 -22.88 2.34
N VAL A 681 28.87 -22.18 2.01
CA VAL A 681 30.26 -22.65 2.12
C VAL A 681 31.06 -21.69 2.99
N GLU A 682 32.07 -22.21 3.69
CA GLU A 682 33.04 -21.40 4.43
C GLU A 682 34.46 -21.95 4.29
N VAL A 683 35.44 -21.05 4.19
CA VAL A 683 36.86 -21.40 4.03
C VAL A 683 37.77 -20.39 4.71
N GLU A 684 38.67 -20.88 5.56
CA GLU A 684 39.76 -20.10 6.16
C GLU A 684 41.00 -20.17 5.26
N TYR A 685 41.55 -19.02 4.87
CA TYR A 685 42.77 -18.96 4.06
C TYR A 685 43.63 -17.74 4.40
N ARG A 686 44.89 -17.77 3.95
CA ARG A 686 45.82 -16.65 4.05
C ARG A 686 45.70 -15.77 2.81
N ALA A 687 45.25 -14.54 2.98
CA ALA A 687 45.26 -13.50 1.96
C ALA A 687 46.48 -12.59 2.11
N ARG A 688 47.08 -12.18 0.99
CA ARG A 688 48.13 -11.16 0.95
C ARG A 688 47.52 -9.79 1.25
N SER A 689 48.09 -9.08 2.21
CA SER A 689 47.69 -7.71 2.59
C SER A 689 48.55 -6.65 1.87
N ALA A 690 48.21 -5.38 2.03
CA ALA A 690 48.86 -4.25 1.34
C ALA A 690 50.35 -4.08 1.67
N ASP A 691 50.78 -4.57 2.84
CA ASP A 691 52.19 -4.58 3.29
C ASP A 691 52.97 -5.81 2.79
N GLY A 692 52.35 -6.68 1.99
CA GLY A 692 52.93 -7.94 1.51
C GLY A 692 52.91 -9.08 2.53
N SER A 693 52.41 -8.86 3.75
CA SER A 693 52.22 -9.92 4.75
C SER A 693 51.00 -10.79 4.41
N HIS A 694 50.93 -11.98 5.02
CA HIS A 694 49.77 -12.86 4.92
C HIS A 694 48.90 -12.76 6.17
N ARG A 695 47.63 -12.36 5.99
CA ARG A 695 46.63 -12.30 7.06
C ARG A 695 45.63 -13.45 6.88
N TRP A 696 45.14 -13.98 7.99
CA TRP A 696 44.12 -15.03 7.96
C TRP A 696 42.75 -14.39 7.81
N VAL A 697 42.02 -14.82 6.79
CA VAL A 697 40.64 -14.40 6.52
C VAL A 697 39.73 -15.62 6.47
N LEU A 698 38.46 -15.42 6.82
CA LEU A 698 37.40 -16.39 6.67
C LEU A 698 36.42 -15.87 5.62
N ALA A 699 36.39 -16.52 4.45
CA ALA A 699 35.35 -16.26 3.47
C ALA A 699 34.16 -17.17 3.73
N ARG A 700 32.96 -16.61 3.67
CA ARG A 700 31.69 -17.34 3.59
C ARG A 700 30.99 -16.95 2.30
N GLY A 701 30.37 -17.91 1.62
CA GLY A 701 29.69 -17.67 0.34
C GLY A 701 28.47 -18.56 0.16
N MET A 702 27.58 -18.17 -0.75
CA MET A 702 26.38 -18.91 -1.12
C MET A 702 26.00 -18.64 -2.58
N GLY A 703 25.51 -19.65 -3.29
CA GLY A 703 24.99 -19.53 -4.65
C GLY A 703 23.55 -19.01 -4.70
N VAL A 704 23.30 -18.00 -5.53
CA VAL A 704 21.96 -17.42 -5.77
C VAL A 704 21.40 -17.96 -7.09
N ALA A 705 20.24 -18.62 -7.02
CA ALA A 705 19.53 -19.11 -8.19
C ALA A 705 19.02 -17.96 -9.08
N GLY A 706 19.11 -18.13 -10.40
CA GLY A 706 18.41 -17.31 -11.40
C GLY A 706 17.06 -17.93 -11.79
N GLU A 707 16.37 -17.32 -12.76
CA GLU A 707 15.01 -17.73 -13.20
C GLU A 707 14.89 -19.20 -13.61
N HIS A 708 15.98 -19.81 -14.07
CA HIS A 708 16.04 -21.20 -14.54
C HIS A 708 16.57 -22.19 -13.46
N GLY A 709 16.69 -21.76 -12.19
CA GLY A 709 17.19 -22.57 -11.08
C GLY A 709 18.71 -22.80 -11.05
N ALA A 710 19.44 -22.40 -12.11
CA ALA A 710 20.91 -22.40 -12.12
C ALA A 710 21.47 -21.25 -11.27
N VAL A 711 22.61 -21.47 -10.61
CA VAL A 711 23.33 -20.42 -9.88
C VAL A 711 23.93 -19.42 -10.87
N HIS A 712 23.47 -18.17 -10.80
CA HIS A 712 23.95 -17.06 -11.66
C HIS A 712 24.92 -16.11 -10.93
N ARG A 713 24.86 -16.08 -9.59
CA ARG A 713 25.71 -15.24 -8.74
C ARG A 713 26.17 -15.97 -7.48
N LEU A 714 27.34 -15.61 -6.98
CA LEU A 714 27.85 -15.98 -5.67
C LEU A 714 27.92 -14.73 -4.79
N VAL A 715 27.32 -14.76 -3.60
CA VAL A 715 27.35 -13.65 -2.64
C VAL A 715 27.95 -14.11 -1.31
N GLY A 716 28.63 -13.22 -0.60
CA GLY A 716 29.31 -13.63 0.63
C GLY A 716 29.93 -12.51 1.46
N SER A 717 30.59 -12.93 2.55
CA SER A 717 31.35 -12.05 3.44
C SER A 717 32.79 -12.55 3.66
N LEU A 718 33.65 -11.64 4.11
CA LEU A 718 35.06 -11.87 4.40
C LEU A 718 35.42 -11.28 5.77
N SER A 719 35.70 -12.13 6.77
CA SER A 719 36.06 -11.74 8.14
C SER A 719 37.57 -11.74 8.35
N ASP A 720 38.14 -10.78 9.08
CA ASP A 720 39.52 -10.87 9.60
C ASP A 720 39.57 -11.79 10.82
N ILE A 721 40.19 -12.97 10.66
CA ILE A 721 40.40 -13.94 11.74
C ILE A 721 41.87 -14.00 12.18
N HIS A 722 42.73 -13.10 11.69
CA HIS A 722 44.14 -13.04 12.06
C HIS A 722 44.36 -12.81 13.57
N PRO A 723 43.63 -11.92 14.27
CA PRO A 723 43.77 -11.79 15.72
C PRO A 723 43.45 -13.09 16.47
N ARG A 724 42.43 -13.83 16.02
CA ARG A 724 42.06 -15.14 16.58
C ARG A 724 43.18 -16.17 16.38
N LYS A 725 43.73 -16.29 15.16
CA LYS A 725 44.86 -17.21 14.87
C LYS A 725 46.13 -16.86 15.63
N VAL A 726 46.43 -15.57 15.79
CA VAL A 726 47.57 -15.10 16.61
C VAL A 726 47.36 -15.47 18.08
N LEU A 727 46.15 -15.30 18.62
CA LEU A 727 45.83 -15.69 20.00
C LEU A 727 45.87 -17.22 20.19
N GLU A 728 45.36 -18.01 19.25
CA GLU A 728 45.46 -19.47 19.25
C GLU A 728 46.92 -19.94 19.35
N GLU A 729 47.83 -19.37 18.56
CA GLU A 729 49.26 -19.70 18.60
C GLU A 729 49.95 -19.18 19.87
N GLN A 730 49.59 -17.99 20.37
CA GLN A 730 50.09 -17.49 21.66
C GLN A 730 49.68 -18.40 22.83
N LEU A 731 48.42 -18.84 22.87
CA LEU A 731 47.92 -19.79 23.86
C LEU A 731 48.63 -21.15 23.74
N ARG A 732 48.83 -21.65 22.51
CA ARG A 732 49.59 -22.88 22.25
C ARG A 732 51.02 -22.80 22.79
N ARG A 733 51.70 -21.67 22.56
CA ARG A 733 53.06 -21.45 23.08
C ARG A 733 53.09 -21.32 24.60
N GLY A 734 52.18 -20.55 25.20
CA GLY A 734 52.06 -20.43 26.65
C GLY A 734 51.72 -21.74 27.36
N ALA A 735 50.98 -22.64 26.69
CA ALA A 735 50.65 -23.96 27.24
C ALA A 735 51.82 -24.96 27.26
N LEU A 736 52.88 -24.73 26.46
CA LEU A 736 53.98 -25.70 26.25
C LEU A 736 55.38 -25.17 26.64
N TYR A 737 55.56 -23.85 26.75
CA TYR A 737 56.84 -23.21 27.06
C TYR A 737 56.71 -22.28 28.28
N ASP A 738 57.78 -22.17 29.06
CA ASP A 738 57.89 -21.22 30.17
C ASP A 738 58.01 -19.78 29.63
N PRO A 739 57.11 -18.86 30.00
CA PRO A 739 57.07 -17.52 29.42
C PRO A 739 58.26 -16.63 29.81
N LEU A 740 59.00 -16.99 30.87
CA LEU A 740 60.18 -16.24 31.30
C LEU A 740 61.43 -16.63 30.52
N THR A 741 61.73 -17.92 30.44
CA THR A 741 62.99 -18.45 29.88
C THR A 741 62.88 -18.91 28.43
N GLY A 742 61.66 -19.15 27.92
CA GLY A 742 61.44 -19.70 26.57
C GLY A 742 61.78 -21.20 26.42
N LEU A 743 62.22 -21.86 27.49
CA LEU A 743 62.38 -23.31 27.53
C LEU A 743 61.01 -24.01 27.56
N PRO A 744 60.90 -25.28 27.14
CA PRO A 744 59.81 -26.18 27.52
C PRO A 744 59.40 -26.04 28.98
N ASN A 745 58.09 -26.03 29.24
CA ASN A 745 57.55 -26.06 30.60
C ASN A 745 57.42 -27.51 31.12
N ARG A 746 56.99 -27.67 32.38
CA ARG A 746 56.75 -28.97 33.03
C ARG A 746 55.88 -29.93 32.19
N ARG A 747 54.85 -29.43 31.48
CA ARG A 747 53.96 -30.24 30.65
C ARG A 747 54.67 -30.80 29.41
N LEU A 748 55.37 -29.96 28.66
CA LEU A 748 56.12 -30.41 27.47
C LEU A 748 57.30 -31.33 27.86
N PHE A 749 57.89 -31.11 29.04
CA PHE A 749 58.91 -32.02 29.58
C PHE A 749 58.34 -33.41 29.91
N GLN A 750 57.21 -33.47 30.63
CA GLN A 750 56.54 -34.74 30.99
C GLN A 750 56.09 -35.54 29.75
N ASP A 751 55.59 -34.88 28.71
CA ASP A 751 55.21 -35.51 27.43
C ASP A 751 56.40 -36.19 26.73
N ARG A 752 57.54 -35.48 26.66
CA ARG A 752 58.79 -36.02 26.11
C ARG A 752 59.40 -37.13 26.99
N LEU A 753 59.34 -37.00 28.32
CA LEU A 753 59.77 -38.04 29.24
C LEU A 753 58.90 -39.30 29.10
N SER A 754 57.58 -39.15 28.97
CA SER A 754 56.64 -40.26 28.71
C SER A 754 56.97 -40.99 27.41
N THR A 755 57.37 -40.24 26.39
CA THR A 755 57.86 -40.81 25.12
C THR A 755 59.16 -41.59 25.32
N ALA A 756 60.16 -41.03 26.00
CA ALA A 756 61.44 -41.70 26.28
C ALA A 756 61.29 -42.95 27.16
N VAL A 757 60.43 -42.92 28.18
CA VAL A 757 60.04 -44.08 28.99
C VAL A 757 59.41 -45.17 28.12
N THR A 758 58.48 -44.81 27.24
CA THR A 758 57.83 -45.76 26.31
C THR A 758 58.83 -46.40 25.35
N GLU A 759 59.84 -45.66 24.88
CA GLU A 759 60.93 -46.22 24.07
C GLU A 759 61.80 -47.19 24.87
N ALA A 760 62.22 -46.84 26.09
CA ALA A 760 63.06 -47.69 26.94
C ALA A 760 62.35 -48.96 27.42
N GLN A 761 61.03 -48.90 27.68
CA GLN A 761 60.23 -50.09 27.99
C GLN A 761 60.15 -51.08 26.81
N ARG A 762 60.21 -50.59 25.57
CA ARG A 762 60.14 -51.42 24.35
C ARG A 762 61.49 -51.95 23.91
N ASP A 763 62.56 -51.20 24.17
CA ASP A 763 63.93 -51.53 23.80
C ASP A 763 64.89 -51.15 24.94
N ALA A 764 65.37 -52.16 25.67
CA ALA A 764 66.27 -51.98 26.80
C ALA A 764 67.64 -51.37 26.42
N THR A 765 67.96 -51.20 25.12
CA THR A 765 69.14 -50.48 24.65
C THR A 765 68.92 -48.96 24.58
N ARG A 766 67.67 -48.48 24.64
CA ARG A 766 67.29 -47.05 24.65
C ARG A 766 67.54 -46.44 26.02
N PHE A 767 68.79 -46.07 26.28
CA PHE A 767 69.16 -45.33 27.48
C PHE A 767 68.72 -43.86 27.42
N PHE A 768 68.19 -43.37 28.55
CA PHE A 768 68.03 -41.94 28.83
C PHE A 768 68.34 -41.62 30.30
N ALA A 769 68.63 -40.35 30.57
CA ALA A 769 68.80 -39.81 31.91
C ALA A 769 67.93 -38.57 32.13
N VAL A 770 67.33 -38.46 33.31
CA VAL A 770 66.65 -37.26 33.82
C VAL A 770 67.57 -36.61 34.84
N VAL A 771 67.88 -35.34 34.59
CA VAL A 771 68.68 -34.48 35.45
C VAL A 771 67.74 -33.44 36.04
N PHE A 772 67.50 -33.49 37.36
CA PHE A 772 66.78 -32.44 38.10
C PHE A 772 67.79 -31.47 38.69
N MET A 773 67.50 -30.16 38.63
CA MET A 773 68.44 -29.12 39.03
C MET A 773 67.72 -27.99 39.75
N ASP A 774 68.29 -27.52 40.85
CA ASP A 774 67.82 -26.35 41.59
C ASP A 774 68.97 -25.33 41.78
N LEU A 775 68.66 -24.04 41.66
CA LEU A 775 69.66 -22.96 41.73
C LEU A 775 69.95 -22.53 43.17
N ASP A 776 71.12 -22.90 43.67
CA ASP A 776 71.56 -22.53 45.01
C ASP A 776 71.67 -21.01 45.17
N GLY A 777 71.04 -20.47 46.21
CA GLY A 777 71.14 -19.05 46.53
C GLY A 777 70.25 -18.13 45.68
N PHE A 778 69.41 -18.67 44.78
CA PHE A 778 68.48 -17.86 43.98
C PHE A 778 67.51 -17.02 44.83
N LYS A 779 66.97 -17.57 45.92
CA LYS A 779 66.10 -16.82 46.84
C LYS A 779 66.80 -15.59 47.46
N PRO A 780 67.99 -15.68 48.08
CA PRO A 780 68.78 -14.51 48.48
C PRO A 780 69.00 -13.46 47.38
N VAL A 781 69.17 -13.85 46.11
CA VAL A 781 69.29 -12.92 44.98
C VAL A 781 67.98 -12.14 44.78
N ASN A 782 66.82 -12.81 44.81
CA ASN A 782 65.52 -12.15 44.74
C ASN A 782 65.27 -11.23 45.94
N ASP A 783 65.57 -11.70 47.15
CA ASP A 783 65.33 -10.97 48.39
C ASP A 783 66.24 -9.72 48.51
N SER A 784 67.45 -9.75 47.92
CA SER A 784 68.46 -8.67 48.03
C SER A 784 68.50 -7.72 46.83
N LEU A 785 68.29 -8.22 45.61
CA LEU A 785 68.42 -7.45 44.35
C LEU A 785 67.08 -7.30 43.61
N GLY A 786 66.01 -7.88 44.14
CA GLY A 786 64.65 -7.81 43.59
C GLY A 786 64.36 -8.82 42.50
N HIS A 787 63.09 -9.21 42.37
CA HIS A 787 62.63 -10.22 41.41
C HIS A 787 63.01 -9.93 39.94
N LEU A 788 63.14 -8.66 39.53
CA LEU A 788 63.58 -8.31 38.17
C LEU A 788 65.03 -8.71 37.85
N VAL A 789 65.90 -8.82 38.87
CA VAL A 789 67.27 -9.32 38.70
C VAL A 789 67.27 -10.85 38.67
N GLY A 790 66.49 -11.50 39.54
CA GLY A 790 66.29 -12.95 39.48
C GLY A 790 65.68 -13.43 38.16
N ASP A 791 64.70 -12.71 37.62
CA ASP A 791 64.08 -13.00 36.32
C ASP A 791 65.10 -12.94 35.16
N ARG A 792 66.04 -11.99 35.22
CA ARG A 792 67.14 -11.90 34.24
C ARG A 792 68.16 -13.02 34.44
N LEU A 793 68.45 -13.38 35.69
CA LEU A 793 69.32 -14.51 36.00
C LEU A 793 68.75 -15.82 35.43
N LEU A 794 67.47 -16.11 35.69
CA LEU A 794 66.77 -17.28 35.14
C LEU A 794 66.76 -17.29 33.60
N LYS A 795 66.62 -16.14 32.95
CA LYS A 795 66.75 -16.03 31.47
C LYS A 795 68.14 -16.42 30.98
N VAL A 796 69.20 -15.93 31.63
CA VAL A 796 70.58 -16.27 31.26
C VAL A 796 70.88 -17.76 31.54
N ILE A 797 70.42 -18.30 32.66
CA ILE A 797 70.52 -19.73 32.96
C ILE A 797 69.76 -20.56 31.92
N GLY A 798 68.53 -20.18 31.57
CA GLY A 798 67.74 -20.88 30.55
C GLY A 798 68.46 -20.95 29.19
N GLU A 799 69.08 -19.85 28.76
CA GLU A 799 69.85 -19.81 27.50
C GLU A 799 71.16 -20.62 27.57
N ARG A 800 71.84 -20.60 28.71
CA ARG A 800 73.02 -21.45 28.96
C ARG A 800 72.66 -22.93 28.91
N LEU A 801 71.56 -23.34 29.56
CA LEU A 801 71.07 -24.72 29.50
C LEU A 801 70.68 -25.12 28.08
N ARG A 802 69.99 -24.24 27.34
CA ARG A 802 69.61 -24.46 25.92
C ARG A 802 70.84 -24.70 25.03
N THR A 803 71.95 -24.03 25.31
CA THR A 803 73.21 -24.14 24.56
C THR A 803 74.09 -25.30 25.05
N ALA A 804 73.99 -25.68 26.32
CA ALA A 804 74.78 -26.76 26.92
C ALA A 804 74.31 -28.18 26.51
N VAL A 805 73.07 -28.33 26.02
CA VAL A 805 72.49 -29.59 25.55
C VAL A 805 72.35 -29.67 24.03
N ARG A 806 72.12 -30.87 23.50
CA ARG A 806 71.95 -31.10 22.04
C ARG A 806 70.50 -30.87 21.62
N ASN A 807 70.25 -30.68 20.33
CA ASN A 807 68.89 -30.55 19.77
C ASN A 807 67.97 -31.76 20.02
N VAL A 808 68.53 -32.93 20.36
CA VAL A 808 67.79 -34.16 20.73
C VAL A 808 67.47 -34.26 22.22
N ASP A 809 68.18 -33.48 23.04
CA ASP A 809 67.94 -33.38 24.47
C ASP A 809 66.84 -32.33 24.74
N THR A 810 66.27 -32.35 25.94
CA THR A 810 65.26 -31.35 26.34
C THR A 810 65.68 -30.71 27.65
N ALA A 811 66.06 -29.42 27.62
CA ALA A 811 66.11 -28.58 28.81
C ALA A 811 64.73 -27.95 29.05
N ALA A 812 64.25 -27.95 30.29
CA ALA A 812 62.96 -27.41 30.68
C ALA A 812 63.06 -26.63 32.01
N ARG A 813 62.15 -25.68 32.22
CA ARG A 813 61.95 -25.03 33.53
C ARG A 813 60.65 -25.55 34.14
N LEU A 814 60.73 -26.04 35.38
CA LEU A 814 59.62 -26.73 36.03
C LEU A 814 58.83 -25.82 36.99
N GLY A 815 59.43 -24.73 37.44
CA GLY A 815 58.85 -23.68 38.29
C GLY A 815 59.95 -23.00 39.10
N GLY A 816 59.81 -21.72 39.48
CA GLY A 816 60.79 -21.05 40.36
C GLY A 816 62.25 -21.12 39.84
N ASP A 817 63.12 -21.66 40.67
CA ASP A 817 64.53 -22.00 40.48
C ASP A 817 64.76 -23.43 39.92
N GLU A 818 63.71 -24.24 39.77
CA GLU A 818 63.78 -25.63 39.30
C GLU A 818 63.88 -25.75 37.77
N PHE A 819 64.88 -26.49 37.31
CA PHE A 819 65.06 -26.92 35.93
C PHE A 819 65.18 -28.44 35.85
N ALA A 820 64.79 -29.01 34.71
CA ALA A 820 65.03 -30.41 34.43
C ALA A 820 65.53 -30.61 33.01
N LEU A 821 66.40 -31.61 32.82
CA LEU A 821 66.94 -31.98 31.53
C LEU A 821 66.71 -33.46 31.27
N LEU A 822 66.25 -33.78 30.05
CA LEU A 822 66.10 -35.13 29.54
C LEU A 822 67.16 -35.36 28.48
N LEU A 823 68.14 -36.20 28.80
CA LEU A 823 69.26 -36.57 27.93
C LEU A 823 68.96 -37.91 27.28
N THR A 824 68.93 -37.98 25.95
CA THR A 824 68.55 -39.20 25.21
C THR A 824 69.65 -39.69 24.28
N GLY A 825 69.78 -41.01 24.12
CA GLY A 825 70.76 -41.60 23.19
C GLY A 825 72.24 -41.36 23.58
N LEU A 826 72.50 -41.11 24.86
CA LEU A 826 73.84 -40.92 25.42
C LEU A 826 74.27 -42.18 26.19
N PRO A 827 75.50 -42.70 26.07
CA PRO A 827 75.96 -43.81 26.91
C PRO A 827 76.08 -43.37 28.37
N ALA A 828 75.64 -44.22 29.32
CA ALA A 828 75.54 -43.92 30.75
C ALA A 828 76.81 -43.24 31.35
N ALA A 829 78.01 -43.69 30.94
CA ALA A 829 79.27 -43.14 31.40
C ALA A 829 79.45 -41.63 31.16
N HIS A 830 78.81 -41.06 30.13
CA HIS A 830 78.94 -39.65 29.76
C HIS A 830 77.88 -38.74 30.39
N VAL A 831 76.94 -39.28 31.17
CA VAL A 831 75.90 -38.47 31.84
C VAL A 831 76.56 -37.51 32.85
N ALA A 832 77.55 -38.00 33.60
CA ALA A 832 78.33 -37.20 34.53
C ALA A 832 79.08 -36.05 33.83
N ASP A 833 79.69 -36.29 32.66
CA ASP A 833 80.40 -35.26 31.88
C ASP A 833 79.45 -34.14 31.41
N VAL A 834 78.23 -34.50 31.00
CA VAL A 834 77.21 -33.53 30.57
C VAL A 834 76.70 -32.73 31.76
N VAL A 835 76.48 -33.37 32.91
CA VAL A 835 76.07 -32.68 34.15
C VAL A 835 77.17 -31.74 34.65
N ALA A 836 78.44 -32.15 34.68
CA ALA A 836 79.55 -31.30 35.05
C ALA A 836 79.66 -30.06 34.15
N ARG A 837 79.51 -30.23 32.82
CA ARG A 837 79.46 -29.10 31.87
C ARG A 837 78.27 -28.17 32.11
N ILE A 838 77.11 -28.71 32.50
CA ILE A 838 75.94 -27.91 32.87
C ILE A 838 76.20 -27.10 34.14
N GLN A 839 76.76 -27.72 35.19
CA GLN A 839 77.08 -27.05 36.44
C GLN A 839 78.14 -25.95 36.25
N GLU A 840 79.19 -26.19 35.45
CA GLU A 840 80.17 -25.18 35.07
C GLU A 840 79.52 -24.00 34.31
N ALA A 841 78.65 -24.30 33.33
CA ALA A 841 77.92 -23.29 32.59
C ALA A 841 76.97 -22.46 33.48
N VAL A 842 76.33 -23.07 34.48
CA VAL A 842 75.49 -22.35 35.46
C VAL A 842 76.34 -21.49 36.40
N ALA A 843 77.44 -22.04 36.93
CA ALA A 843 78.31 -21.38 37.90
C ALA A 843 79.09 -20.16 37.36
N ALA A 844 79.28 -20.06 36.05
CA ALA A 844 79.94 -18.91 35.43
C ALA A 844 79.26 -17.57 35.81
N PRO A 845 79.98 -16.53 36.25
CA PRO A 845 79.37 -15.27 36.68
C PRO A 845 78.42 -14.65 35.64
N VAL A 846 77.32 -14.05 36.10
CA VAL A 846 76.31 -13.41 35.28
C VAL A 846 76.29 -11.91 35.59
N ARG A 847 76.65 -11.08 34.62
CA ARG A 847 76.62 -9.62 34.75
C ARG A 847 75.22 -9.09 34.43
N ILE A 848 74.51 -8.57 35.43
CA ILE A 848 73.14 -8.05 35.33
C ILE A 848 73.14 -6.56 35.69
N GLY A 849 73.37 -5.71 34.69
CA GLY A 849 73.59 -4.28 34.89
C GLY A 849 74.96 -4.03 35.53
N GLU A 850 74.96 -3.41 36.71
CA GLU A 850 76.19 -3.15 37.49
C GLU A 850 76.56 -4.32 38.43
N HIS A 851 75.63 -5.24 38.67
CA HIS A 851 75.84 -6.38 39.57
C HIS A 851 76.45 -7.58 38.83
N GLU A 852 77.35 -8.28 39.49
CA GLU A 852 77.87 -9.58 39.06
C GLU A 852 77.37 -10.64 40.05
N VAL A 853 76.58 -11.58 39.54
CA VAL A 853 75.90 -12.61 40.36
C VAL A 853 76.36 -13.98 39.90
N ALA A 854 76.81 -14.81 40.83
CA ALA A 854 77.09 -16.22 40.61
C ALA A 854 76.16 -17.06 41.49
N VAL A 855 75.64 -18.15 40.92
CA VAL A 855 74.82 -19.16 41.62
C VAL A 855 75.35 -20.53 41.23
N THR A 856 75.35 -21.48 42.15
CA THR A 856 75.63 -22.88 41.84
C THR A 856 74.33 -23.64 41.58
N ALA A 857 74.44 -24.89 41.16
CA ALA A 857 73.32 -25.77 40.92
C ALA A 857 73.52 -27.09 41.66
N SER A 858 72.62 -27.39 42.59
CA SER A 858 72.49 -28.72 43.18
C SER A 858 71.74 -29.61 42.18
N VAL A 859 72.29 -30.79 41.87
CA VAL A 859 71.81 -31.65 40.77
C VAL A 859 71.53 -33.08 41.24
N GLY A 860 70.42 -33.64 40.76
CA GLY A 860 70.04 -35.04 40.95
C GLY A 860 69.87 -35.76 39.62
N ILE A 861 70.36 -36.99 39.53
CA ILE A 861 70.38 -37.78 38.28
C ILE A 861 69.63 -39.10 38.50
N ALA A 862 68.53 -39.31 37.78
CA ALA A 862 67.89 -40.62 37.63
C ALA A 862 68.08 -41.13 36.19
N THR A 863 68.20 -42.45 36.01
CA THR A 863 68.42 -43.05 34.69
C THR A 863 67.43 -44.18 34.44
N SER A 864 67.21 -44.52 33.18
CA SER A 864 66.37 -45.65 32.77
C SER A 864 66.86 -47.03 33.25
N GLN A 865 68.01 -47.09 33.94
CA GLN A 865 68.59 -48.29 34.55
C GLN A 865 68.56 -48.28 36.09
N THR A 866 68.35 -47.12 36.73
CA THR A 866 68.42 -46.96 38.20
C THR A 866 67.07 -46.63 38.86
N SER A 867 66.06 -46.31 38.06
CA SER A 867 64.71 -45.95 38.52
C SER A 867 63.66 -46.83 37.83
N VAL A 868 62.44 -46.86 38.38
CA VAL A 868 61.28 -47.53 37.76
C VAL A 868 60.94 -46.82 36.45
N LEU A 869 60.55 -47.56 35.40
CA LEU A 869 60.18 -46.95 34.11
C LEU A 869 58.76 -46.34 34.15
N ASP A 870 58.57 -45.33 34.99
CA ASP A 870 57.40 -44.44 35.06
C ASP A 870 57.83 -42.96 35.05
N PRO A 871 57.18 -42.06 34.28
CA PRO A 871 57.61 -40.66 34.16
C PRO A 871 57.55 -39.84 35.46
N GLU A 872 56.60 -40.13 36.35
CA GLU A 872 56.48 -39.41 37.63
C GLU A 872 57.47 -39.94 38.66
N GLU A 873 57.67 -41.27 38.71
CA GLU A 873 58.66 -41.88 39.61
C GLU A 873 60.10 -41.49 39.25
N ILE A 874 60.49 -41.51 37.97
CA ILE A 874 61.84 -41.08 37.55
C ILE A 874 62.11 -39.61 37.90
N LEU A 875 61.11 -38.73 37.70
CA LEU A 875 61.28 -37.32 38.01
C LEU A 875 61.42 -37.09 39.52
N ARG A 876 60.68 -37.86 40.33
CA ARG A 876 60.76 -37.87 41.79
C ARG A 876 62.08 -38.45 42.30
N ASP A 877 62.63 -39.45 41.63
CA ASP A 877 63.93 -40.05 41.98
C ASP A 877 65.06 -39.06 41.70
N ALA A 878 65.00 -38.34 40.57
CA ALA A 878 65.93 -37.26 40.27
C ALA A 878 65.82 -36.09 41.28
N ASP A 879 64.61 -35.69 41.66
CA ASP A 879 64.38 -34.68 42.72
C ASP A 879 64.90 -35.16 44.09
N THR A 880 64.68 -36.43 44.45
CA THR A 880 65.20 -37.03 45.69
C THR A 880 66.74 -37.02 45.72
N ALA A 881 67.39 -37.32 44.60
CA ALA A 881 68.84 -37.24 44.47
C ALA A 881 69.35 -35.78 44.52
N MET A 882 68.62 -34.83 43.92
CA MET A 882 68.97 -33.40 43.97
C MET A 882 68.93 -32.88 45.41
N TYR A 883 67.89 -33.25 46.17
CA TYR A 883 67.78 -32.90 47.57
C TYR A 883 68.93 -33.50 48.41
N HIS A 884 69.36 -34.73 48.11
CA HIS A 884 70.53 -35.35 48.77
C HIS A 884 71.82 -34.56 48.50
N ALA A 885 72.10 -34.20 47.24
CA ALA A 885 73.25 -33.37 46.89
C ALA A 885 73.23 -32.03 47.62
N LYS A 886 72.04 -31.40 47.73
CA LYS A 886 71.83 -30.10 48.36
C LYS A 886 72.03 -30.10 49.89
N ASP A 887 71.74 -31.22 50.55
CA ASP A 887 71.96 -31.43 52.00
C ASP A 887 73.41 -31.85 52.32
N GLU A 888 74.11 -32.54 51.41
CA GLU A 888 75.53 -32.89 51.55
C GLU A 888 76.46 -31.68 51.28
N GLU A 889 76.43 -31.17 50.04
CA GLU A 889 77.22 -30.01 49.62
C GLU A 889 76.56 -29.32 48.42
N ARG A 890 76.08 -28.09 48.62
CA ARG A 890 75.44 -27.30 47.55
C ARG A 890 76.38 -27.09 46.36
N GLY A 891 75.81 -27.15 45.16
CA GLY A 891 76.57 -27.06 43.91
C GLY A 891 77.16 -28.39 43.44
N THR A 892 76.88 -29.51 44.12
CA THR A 892 77.30 -30.86 43.70
C THR A 892 76.18 -31.61 42.98
N ALA A 893 76.51 -32.80 42.47
CA ALA A 893 75.58 -33.69 41.79
C ALA A 893 75.54 -35.07 42.46
N ALA A 894 74.36 -35.62 42.67
CA ALA A 894 74.15 -36.98 43.16
C ALA A 894 73.37 -37.83 42.15
N GLN A 895 73.72 -39.11 42.03
CA GLN A 895 72.96 -40.08 41.26
C GLN A 895 72.02 -40.86 42.19
N PHE A 896 70.78 -41.06 41.76
CA PHE A 896 69.78 -41.80 42.52
C PHE A 896 70.18 -43.25 42.74
N ASP A 897 70.09 -43.67 44.00
CA ASP A 897 70.17 -45.07 44.45
C ASP A 897 68.93 -45.40 45.30
N ALA A 898 68.41 -46.61 45.19
CA ALA A 898 67.19 -47.04 45.88
C ALA A 898 67.26 -46.91 47.42
N SER A 899 68.46 -46.89 48.02
CA SER A 899 68.64 -46.62 49.45
C SER A 899 68.26 -45.19 49.87
N MET A 900 68.34 -44.20 48.96
CA MET A 900 68.04 -42.79 49.24
C MET A 900 66.57 -42.55 49.62
N HIS A 901 65.64 -43.30 49.01
CA HIS A 901 64.22 -43.31 49.39
C HIS A 901 64.02 -43.63 50.88
N THR A 902 64.85 -44.51 51.46
CA THR A 902 64.80 -44.88 52.88
C THR A 902 65.25 -43.75 53.81
N ALA A 903 66.16 -42.89 53.36
CA ALA A 903 66.62 -41.72 54.10
C ALA A 903 65.57 -40.59 54.06
N ALA A 904 65.06 -40.26 52.86
CA ALA A 904 64.06 -39.21 52.65
C ALA A 904 62.78 -39.43 53.51
N ARG A 905 62.30 -40.67 53.61
CA ARG A 905 61.11 -41.02 54.40
C ARG A 905 61.29 -40.85 55.92
N ARG A 906 62.51 -40.71 56.44
CA ARG A 906 62.78 -40.47 57.87
C ARG A 906 62.70 -38.98 58.26
N HIS A 907 62.97 -38.06 57.35
CA HIS A 907 62.96 -36.62 57.65
C HIS A 907 61.55 -35.99 57.61
N HIS A 908 60.63 -36.55 56.82
CA HIS A 908 59.26 -36.03 56.66
C HIS A 908 58.31 -36.31 57.86
N HIS A 909 58.84 -36.71 59.03
CA HIS A 909 58.06 -37.07 60.23
C HIS A 909 58.53 -36.38 61.53
N ARG A 910 59.25 -35.25 61.42
CA ARG A 910 59.59 -34.38 62.56
C ARG A 910 59.17 -32.92 62.33
N ALA A 911 57.88 -32.65 62.54
CA ALA A 911 57.39 -31.34 62.97
C ALA A 911 56.89 -31.47 64.42
N PRO A 912 57.34 -30.65 65.38
CA PRO A 912 56.94 -30.79 66.78
C PRO A 912 55.56 -30.17 67.02
N GLY A 913 54.62 -30.98 67.52
CA GLY A 913 53.30 -30.50 67.95
C GLY A 913 53.16 -30.45 69.47
N GLY A 914 52.57 -29.36 69.98
CA GLY A 914 51.83 -29.33 71.25
C GLY A 914 52.23 -28.21 72.24
N PRO A 915 51.43 -27.98 73.31
CA PRO A 915 50.01 -28.32 73.47
C PRO A 915 49.20 -27.10 74.08
N PRO A 916 48.09 -27.19 74.88
CA PRO A 916 46.83 -26.52 74.51
C PRO A 916 46.16 -25.63 75.59
N ALA A 917 44.88 -25.24 75.35
CA ALA A 917 43.91 -24.46 76.16
C ALA A 917 43.83 -22.93 75.85
N GLY A 918 42.68 -22.25 75.90
CA GLY A 918 41.31 -22.66 76.30
C GLY A 918 40.23 -21.65 75.86
N SER A 919 38.97 -21.84 76.29
CA SER A 919 37.77 -21.12 75.81
C SER A 919 37.32 -19.90 76.65
N GLY A 920 36.82 -18.81 76.03
CA GLY A 920 36.04 -17.76 76.73
C GLY A 920 36.01 -16.36 76.07
N PRO A 921 34.88 -15.59 76.07
CA PRO A 921 34.71 -14.29 75.36
C PRO A 921 34.46 -13.10 76.34
N PRO A 922 33.85 -11.92 75.99
CA PRO A 922 33.91 -11.00 74.83
C PRO A 922 34.22 -9.51 75.25
N ASN A 923 33.88 -8.51 74.39
CA ASN A 923 33.86 -7.04 74.57
C ASN A 923 35.22 -6.28 74.44
N GLY A 924 35.30 -5.04 73.93
CA GLY A 924 34.29 -4.20 73.24
C GLY A 924 34.36 -2.71 73.62
N SER A 925 34.72 -1.81 72.69
CA SER A 925 34.55 -0.35 72.82
C SER A 925 34.80 0.42 71.50
N GLY A 926 33.82 1.24 71.07
CA GLY A 926 34.02 2.31 70.05
C GLY A 926 34.58 3.61 70.67
N PRO A 927 34.56 4.77 69.97
CA PRO A 927 33.35 5.29 69.32
C PRO A 927 33.50 5.93 67.91
N ALA A 928 32.32 6.32 67.41
CA ALA A 928 31.92 7.17 66.27
C ALA A 928 32.79 8.43 65.98
N SER A 929 32.67 9.14 64.84
CA SER A 929 31.57 9.25 63.85
C SER A 929 32.14 9.58 62.42
N SER A 930 31.44 10.01 61.35
CA SER A 930 30.03 10.37 61.02
C SER A 930 29.87 10.58 59.49
N GLY A 931 28.67 10.34 58.92
CA GLY A 931 28.17 11.10 57.75
C GLY A 931 27.53 10.31 56.59
N ARG A 932 26.23 10.52 56.33
CA ARG A 932 25.41 10.02 55.20
C ARG A 932 25.31 11.11 54.08
N PRO A 933 24.60 10.95 52.91
CA PRO A 933 23.51 10.02 52.50
C PRO A 933 23.81 9.17 51.22
N SER A 934 23.28 7.95 50.98
CA SER A 934 21.91 7.51 50.55
C SER A 934 21.39 8.18 49.27
N SER A 935 21.04 7.47 48.20
CA SER A 935 19.83 6.61 48.02
C SER A 935 20.02 5.60 46.86
N SER A 936 19.28 4.53 46.56
CA SER A 936 18.19 3.71 47.14
C SER A 936 17.87 2.63 46.08
N GLY A 937 17.66 1.36 46.46
CA GLY A 937 17.07 0.31 45.59
C GLY A 937 15.54 0.48 45.46
N PRO A 938 14.72 -0.56 45.12
CA PRO A 938 14.92 -2.00 45.42
C PRO A 938 14.51 -3.00 44.27
N ALA A 939 15.11 -4.20 44.13
CA ALA A 939 14.73 -5.54 44.66
C ALA A 939 13.85 -6.44 43.74
N VAL A 940 14.33 -7.64 43.34
CA VAL A 940 13.95 -9.03 43.84
C VAL A 940 12.73 -9.62 43.09
N PRO A 941 12.52 -10.96 42.94
CA PRO A 941 13.37 -12.17 43.04
C PRO A 941 13.75 -12.68 41.60
N GLY A 942 14.08 -13.94 41.23
CA GLY A 942 14.39 -15.23 41.89
C GLY A 942 14.33 -16.41 40.88
N GLU A 943 14.81 -17.61 41.25
CA GLU A 943 14.83 -18.81 40.38
C GLU A 943 13.86 -19.93 40.82
N GLY A 944 13.40 -20.78 39.87
CA GLY A 944 12.50 -21.90 40.16
C GLY A 944 12.38 -23.02 39.11
N ARG A 945 13.35 -23.95 39.10
CA ARG A 945 13.28 -25.37 38.63
C ARG A 945 13.03 -25.74 37.15
N ARG A 946 13.84 -26.72 36.71
CA ARG A 946 13.76 -27.58 35.50
C ARG A 946 12.68 -28.69 35.64
N PRO A 947 12.45 -29.62 34.67
CA PRO A 947 13.00 -29.77 33.31
C PRO A 947 11.97 -29.99 32.17
N ALA A 948 12.42 -29.96 30.91
CA ALA A 948 11.66 -30.41 29.74
C ALA A 948 12.10 -31.82 29.29
N GLY A 949 11.17 -32.62 28.73
CA GLY A 949 11.46 -33.99 28.30
C GLY A 949 10.40 -34.67 27.42
N SER A 950 10.63 -34.63 26.11
CA SER A 950 10.25 -35.64 25.09
C SER A 950 8.86 -35.65 24.40
N ALA A 951 8.96 -36.10 23.13
CA ALA A 951 8.00 -36.86 22.31
C ALA A 951 7.08 -36.11 21.30
N ARG A 952 7.25 -36.54 20.04
CA ARG A 952 6.50 -36.16 18.82
C ARG A 952 5.18 -36.92 18.69
N SER A 953 4.21 -36.37 17.97
CA SER A 953 3.46 -37.11 16.92
C SER A 953 2.71 -36.18 15.96
N HIS A 954 2.74 -36.48 14.66
CA HIS A 954 1.91 -35.84 13.64
C HIS A 954 0.42 -36.20 13.79
N ALA A 955 -0.46 -35.31 13.34
CA ALA A 955 -1.84 -35.66 12.96
C ALA A 955 -2.31 -34.79 11.78
N THR A 956 -2.76 -35.44 10.70
CA THR A 956 -3.41 -34.86 9.51
C THR A 956 -4.90 -34.66 9.78
N PRO A 957 -5.56 -33.61 9.24
CA PRO A 957 -7.01 -33.51 9.26
C PRO A 957 -7.61 -34.23 8.03
N GLY A 958 -8.48 -35.21 8.28
CA GLY A 958 -9.36 -35.78 7.25
C GLY A 958 -10.72 -35.08 7.27
N ALA A 959 -11.31 -34.84 6.10
CA ALA A 959 -12.64 -34.26 5.96
C ALA A 959 -13.52 -35.10 5.02
N SER A 960 -14.65 -35.57 5.53
CA SER A 960 -15.83 -36.02 4.78
C SER A 960 -17.06 -35.74 5.65
N ALA A 961 -17.90 -34.76 5.33
CA ALA A 961 -18.89 -34.77 4.24
C ALA A 961 -20.09 -35.68 4.52
N THR A 962 -21.23 -35.08 4.86
CA THR A 962 -22.57 -35.67 4.72
C THR A 962 -23.60 -34.58 4.39
N SER A 963 -23.97 -34.47 3.13
CA SER A 963 -25.29 -33.96 2.71
C SER A 963 -26.20 -35.18 2.54
N GLY A 964 -27.29 -35.25 3.30
CA GLY A 964 -28.24 -36.37 3.21
C GLY A 964 -29.39 -36.08 2.26
N THR A 965 -29.70 -37.03 1.38
CA THR A 965 -31.03 -37.19 0.78
C THR A 965 -31.49 -38.65 0.96
N SER A 966 -32.77 -38.79 1.25
CA SER A 966 -33.46 -40.03 1.64
C SER A 966 -33.85 -40.92 0.46
N ASP A 967 -33.79 -42.24 0.62
CA ASP A 967 -34.93 -43.16 0.41
C ASP A 967 -34.64 -44.58 1.03
N PRO A 968 -35.55 -45.59 1.07
CA PRO A 968 -35.85 -46.20 2.37
C PRO A 968 -35.80 -47.75 2.42
N SER A 969 -36.05 -48.27 3.63
CA SER A 969 -36.57 -49.62 3.93
C SER A 969 -35.71 -50.85 3.58
N ARG A 970 -34.95 -51.35 4.56
CA ARG A 970 -35.41 -52.47 5.42
C ARG A 970 -34.51 -52.70 6.63
#